data_AF-A0A8C2J227-F1
#
_entry.id   AF-A0A8C2J227-F1
#
_cell.length_a   1.000
_cell.length_b   1.000
_cell.length_c   1.000
_cell.angle_alpha   90.00
_cell.angle_beta   90.00
_cell.angle_gamma   90.00
#
_symmetry.space_group_name_H-M   'P 1'
#
loop_
_entity.id
_entity.type
_entity.pdbx_description
1 polymer ?
#
loop_
_entity_poly.entity_id
_entity_poly.type
_entity_poly.pdbx_seq_one_letter_code
_entity_poly.pdbx_strand_id
1 'polypeptide(L)'
;MCTDLYTLLFCSLSSSALPCVSCRQYGVVPEQRGLVKDEPSVVVRSKQAQQFDWALAKLDSSVRRTGRVTKTLLLRIFHDICRTGYPSGNQALLMLRSCGSLLPEVPLAERIELSQLIWDKLQELGATYDVSHYNALLKTYLQNEFRFSPTDFLAKMEAANVQPNRVTYQRLIAAYCEVGDIEGASTILGFMKSKDLPITEAVFNSLVTGHARAGDMDSAEGIFSVMKGAGIEPGPDTYLSLLSSYAEKGDIAKIKQTLETVENADIHLMDRDLMQVVFSLTKAGHQQYVPEIVERMRHERGYVPDAMNLCLSLITHGHEETAFSVLKSFTGLLAESQTSDSPDLGNFFLRHCVNMDKNIVRFCKDLKDSGLHSSPLQFTLQCALEAKKTGMAVELMRRMKEEGLPLRPHYFWPLFTHYQKEKNISGTLQALRAMQELGVASDIDTFSIYILPSFLSVDSARTSLKVIVLDICAFLLFYVSKAQSFKLVLLSFFVENVAYFLYNLIDSMNETEVHSKEEQIREYFGLLKNMVRLQTLKQSVINSSICLLNESNLEGKLSFLEKTLAELKAEGKEASSTLKKVITVLCAEEKLERALELKIQYEADMSPAAYAMLINLCCRHDNAEEALKLKMELARKDSEVALDAQKYVALVRVLSKHGKLEEAIDMLKEMKEKDVQLRDSTISLLTLTMNTAAMKGDANTIRRLQETIFTLGLAKPSSNLCSPLITCYLESGNYAGAFDATVEVHKQYNQMPKIHDLICGLVEKGDAELLQKVMEFLSQERGEMMMLYDLYFAFLQTGRYKEARKIIETPGLRARPTRLQWFAEKCIAAQQMEPLENMVDMTFKLFECDRDDMYHYLLRLCKETNDWQKAEATWMKMQEENLAPRERTLRLLADILKNNDKEVPFEVPEVKEPTQCSMGLVLGPAPYDTLIKALLAKGNIEDAMAVKNIATDQVPEFSLTDNANNLLIISQVKRCQMKDALGTLKGMLQADQVPSQLAITRLVQGLASEGKTQDIQEVEALVKNLGSIKLSSMLFVNNTALAHIKNEDNDSAVELLESFYIQNTDNQKSSISFVFRKVLDANNDAALDKLSAMVERLCNHFASYRAATDLFLIYLDTGRTEEAKFLLQVLSLTNQDMHEDSVTLRCIFLPVQAAKIKALSELIPDFTEKENIYSHLVKCCGLDKDFRSAKALYERMQAEGVKADELTLKRLALLYKEAGEPVPFEEPPFVIKQTK
;
A
#
# COMPACT_ATOMS: atom_id res chain seq x y z
N MET A 1 34.34 26.26 17.10
CA MET A 1 35.57 25.56 16.72
C MET A 1 35.40 24.11 17.15
N CYS A 2 35.04 23.16 16.32
CA CYS A 2 34.89 23.11 14.86
C CYS A 2 33.70 22.13 14.63
N THR A 3 32.58 22.45 13.97
CA THR A 3 32.41 22.73 12.52
C THR A 3 33.38 21.83 11.75
N ASP A 4 32.97 20.67 11.21
CA ASP A 4 31.95 20.54 10.17
C ASP A 4 31.68 19.06 9.85
N LEU A 5 30.69 18.83 8.98
CA LEU A 5 30.36 17.60 8.23
C LEU A 5 29.24 16.71 8.78
N TYR A 6 28.12 17.35 9.12
CA TYR A 6 26.78 16.81 8.95
C TYR A 6 26.11 17.50 7.75
N THR A 7 26.41 17.07 6.52
CA THR A 7 25.52 17.33 5.38
C THR A 7 25.75 16.32 4.27
N LEU A 8 24.64 15.83 3.70
CA LEU A 8 24.48 14.95 2.54
C LEU A 8 24.47 13.44 2.92
N LEU A 9 23.42 12.65 2.70
CA LEU A 9 22.31 12.77 1.75
C LEU A 9 21.02 12.13 2.27
N PHE A 10 19.97 12.95 2.35
CA PHE A 10 18.59 12.53 2.16
C PHE A 10 18.08 13.33 0.94
N CYS A 11 17.81 12.66 -0.19
CA CYS A 11 16.77 13.08 -1.15
C CYS A 11 16.56 12.05 -2.27
N SER A 12 15.48 11.26 -2.13
CA SER A 12 14.53 10.82 -3.17
C SER A 12 13.69 9.69 -2.52
N LEU A 13 12.37 9.66 -2.48
CA LEU A 13 11.28 10.34 -3.17
C LEU A 13 10.08 10.43 -2.21
N SER A 14 9.25 11.45 -2.37
CA SER A 14 7.86 11.43 -1.92
C SER A 14 6.93 11.69 -3.11
N SER A 15 5.91 10.85 -3.27
CA SER A 15 4.49 11.24 -3.40
C SER A 15 3.61 10.15 -4.05
N SER A 16 2.65 9.62 -3.28
CA SER A 16 1.22 9.56 -3.65
C SER A 16 0.38 9.12 -2.44
N ALA A 17 -0.22 10.15 -1.80
CA ALA A 17 -1.49 10.28 -1.05
C ALA A 17 -2.33 9.04 -0.67
N LEU A 18 -3.13 8.96 0.42
CA LEU A 18 -3.57 9.71 1.63
C LEU A 18 -4.73 8.82 2.24
N PRO A 19 -5.59 9.21 3.21
CA PRO A 19 -5.43 9.78 4.57
C PRO A 19 -6.28 9.06 5.67
N CYS A 20 -5.95 9.24 6.95
CA CYS A 20 -6.89 9.46 8.10
C CYS A 20 -6.02 9.69 9.37
N VAL A 21 -5.97 10.90 9.96
CA VAL A 21 -6.94 11.50 10.92
C VAL A 21 -7.12 10.62 12.17
N SER A 22 -7.03 11.05 13.44
CA SER A 22 -6.39 12.14 14.22
C SER A 22 -6.88 11.89 15.67
N CYS A 23 -6.15 12.30 16.72
CA CYS A 23 -6.69 12.91 17.97
C CYS A 23 -5.55 13.06 18.99
N ARG A 24 -5.05 14.27 19.25
CA ARG A 24 -5.57 15.35 20.13
C ARG A 24 -5.33 15.08 21.62
N GLN A 25 -4.38 15.82 22.18
CA GLN A 25 -4.37 16.24 23.58
C GLN A 25 -5.45 17.32 23.80
N TYR A 26 -6.03 17.32 24.99
CA TYR A 26 -6.72 18.47 25.59
C TYR A 26 -5.73 19.26 26.44
N GLY A 27 -5.72 20.59 26.28
CA GLY A 27 -4.94 21.51 27.10
C GLY A 27 -5.73 22.06 28.28
N VAL A 28 -5.03 22.73 29.18
CA VAL A 28 -5.59 23.67 30.15
C VAL A 28 -4.70 24.93 30.19
N VAL A 29 -5.35 26.08 29.94
CA VAL A 29 -4.96 27.51 30.02
C VAL A 29 -5.17 27.98 31.49
N PRO A 30 -4.68 29.11 32.08
CA PRO A 30 -4.12 30.39 31.55
C PRO A 30 -2.81 30.86 32.27
N GLU A 31 -2.10 31.95 31.88
CA GLU A 31 -2.43 33.36 32.23
C GLU A 31 -1.68 34.44 31.39
N GLN A 32 -2.28 35.64 31.45
CA GLN A 32 -2.21 36.83 30.60
C GLN A 32 -0.88 37.61 30.57
N ARG A 33 -0.62 38.30 29.45
CA ARG A 33 -0.58 39.80 29.37
C ARG A 33 -0.27 40.35 27.97
N GLY A 34 -1.16 41.24 27.49
CA GLY A 34 -0.86 42.41 26.64
C GLY A 34 -0.69 42.21 25.13
N LEU A 35 -1.73 42.47 24.34
CA LEU A 35 -1.67 42.58 22.87
C LEU A 35 -1.86 44.03 22.40
N VAL A 36 -0.83 44.59 21.76
CA VAL A 36 -0.96 45.57 20.68
C VAL A 36 -1.17 44.77 19.39
N LYS A 37 -2.18 45.15 18.59
CA LYS A 37 -2.56 44.48 17.33
C LYS A 37 -1.66 44.96 16.19
N ASP A 38 -0.87 44.06 15.60
CA ASP A 38 -0.33 44.21 14.25
C ASP A 38 -1.07 43.25 13.30
N GLU A 39 -1.64 43.79 12.21
CA GLU A 39 -2.32 43.03 11.17
C GLU A 39 -1.33 42.24 10.30
N PRO A 40 -1.61 40.96 9.95
CA PRO A 40 -0.77 40.20 9.04
C PRO A 40 -1.03 40.57 7.56
N SER A 41 0.04 40.51 6.76
CA SER A 41 0.15 41.01 5.39
C SER A 41 -0.76 40.33 4.36
N VAL A 42 -1.17 41.13 3.37
CA VAL A 42 -2.17 40.85 2.32
C VAL A 42 -1.88 39.59 1.47
N VAL A 43 -0.62 39.16 1.38
CA VAL A 43 -0.17 38.04 0.51
C VAL A 43 -0.55 36.66 1.08
N VAL A 44 -0.72 36.52 2.40
CA VAL A 44 -1.16 35.26 3.04
C VAL A 44 -2.65 34.99 2.78
N ARG A 45 -3.44 36.05 2.55
CA ARG A 45 -4.89 35.96 2.27
C ARG A 45 -5.22 35.36 0.89
N SER A 46 -4.34 35.47 -0.11
CA SER A 46 -4.66 35.08 -1.51
C SER A 46 -4.46 33.59 -1.80
N LYS A 47 -3.43 32.94 -1.24
CA LYS A 47 -3.15 31.49 -1.43
C LYS A 47 -4.11 30.58 -0.68
N GLN A 48 -4.60 31.02 0.48
CA GLN A 48 -5.57 30.27 1.27
C GLN A 48 -6.97 30.35 0.65
N ALA A 49 -7.34 31.47 0.02
CA ALA A 49 -8.64 31.63 -0.66
C ALA A 49 -8.89 30.57 -1.76
N GLN A 50 -7.88 30.24 -2.58
CA GLN A 50 -8.03 29.30 -3.72
C GLN A 50 -8.29 27.83 -3.32
N GLN A 51 -7.74 27.35 -2.20
CA GLN A 51 -8.05 25.99 -1.70
C GLN A 51 -9.47 25.90 -1.15
N PHE A 52 -9.98 26.98 -0.57
CA PHE A 52 -11.35 27.05 -0.09
C PHE A 52 -12.36 27.18 -1.23
N ASP A 53 -12.05 27.90 -2.30
CA ASP A 53 -12.93 28.00 -3.48
C ASP A 53 -13.27 26.62 -4.07
N TRP A 54 -12.32 25.68 -4.07
CA TRP A 54 -12.60 24.29 -4.46
C TRP A 54 -13.56 23.57 -3.49
N ALA A 55 -13.35 23.72 -2.18
CA ALA A 55 -14.21 23.11 -1.15
C ALA A 55 -15.63 23.70 -1.17
N LEU A 56 -15.74 25.01 -1.36
CA LEU A 56 -16.99 25.74 -1.53
C LEU A 56 -17.69 25.32 -2.83
N ALA A 57 -16.98 25.26 -3.96
CA ALA A 57 -17.53 24.77 -5.22
C ALA A 57 -18.01 23.32 -5.12
N LYS A 58 -17.34 22.48 -4.31
CA LYS A 58 -17.75 21.10 -4.07
C LYS A 58 -19.01 21.01 -3.21
N LEU A 59 -19.10 21.82 -2.15
CA LEU A 59 -20.30 21.87 -1.30
C LEU A 59 -21.51 22.42 -2.08
N ASP A 60 -21.29 23.51 -2.82
CA ASP A 60 -22.28 24.15 -3.69
C ASP A 60 -22.74 23.23 -4.84
N SER A 61 -21.81 22.48 -5.45
CA SER A 61 -22.13 21.44 -6.43
C SER A 61 -22.95 20.28 -5.82
N SER A 62 -22.66 19.87 -4.59
CA SER A 62 -23.44 18.87 -3.87
C SER A 62 -24.87 19.34 -3.62
N VAL A 63 -25.03 20.58 -3.13
CA VAL A 63 -26.33 21.20 -2.87
C VAL A 63 -27.13 21.34 -4.17
N ARG A 64 -26.52 21.81 -5.26
CA ARG A 64 -27.22 21.94 -6.56
C ARG A 64 -27.64 20.61 -7.19
N ARG A 65 -26.84 19.55 -7.04
CA ARG A 65 -27.12 18.25 -7.66
C ARG A 65 -28.08 17.38 -6.86
N THR A 66 -27.97 17.44 -5.52
CA THR A 66 -28.64 16.47 -4.65
C THR A 66 -29.51 17.12 -3.57
N GLY A 67 -29.45 18.45 -3.39
CA GLY A 67 -30.15 19.14 -2.30
C GLY A 67 -29.57 18.87 -0.91
N ARG A 68 -28.50 18.07 -0.79
CA ARG A 68 -27.90 17.65 0.50
C ARG A 68 -26.39 17.81 0.56
N VAL A 69 -25.88 17.84 1.79
CA VAL A 69 -24.46 17.79 2.15
C VAL A 69 -24.26 16.58 3.07
N THR A 70 -23.21 15.79 2.85
CA THR A 70 -22.86 14.67 3.74
C THR A 70 -22.09 15.18 4.95
N LYS A 71 -22.32 14.62 6.15
CA LYS A 71 -21.58 14.97 7.38
C LYS A 71 -20.06 14.89 7.22
N THR A 72 -19.57 13.87 6.50
CA THR A 72 -18.14 13.65 6.26
C THR A 72 -17.50 14.77 5.44
N LEU A 73 -18.18 15.24 4.40
CA LEU A 73 -17.74 16.39 3.60
C LEU A 73 -17.69 17.66 4.45
N LEU A 74 -18.73 17.92 5.24
CA LEU A 74 -18.79 19.09 6.11
C LEU A 74 -17.66 19.08 7.15
N LEU A 75 -17.45 17.95 7.84
CA LEU A 75 -16.37 17.81 8.83
C LEU A 75 -14.98 17.90 8.21
N ARG A 76 -14.78 17.36 7.00
CA ARG A 76 -13.51 17.49 6.29
C ARG A 76 -13.19 18.96 6.01
N ILE A 77 -14.15 19.70 5.46
CA ILE A 77 -13.99 21.14 5.20
C ILE A 77 -13.75 21.90 6.51
N PHE A 78 -14.49 21.57 7.58
CA PHE A 78 -14.30 22.16 8.90
C PHE A 78 -12.88 21.90 9.46
N HIS A 79 -12.38 20.68 9.37
CA HIS A 79 -11.03 20.34 9.83
C HIS A 79 -9.95 21.04 8.99
N ASP A 80 -10.16 21.18 7.69
CA ASP A 80 -9.25 21.91 6.81
C ASP A 80 -9.24 23.41 7.18
N ILE A 81 -10.40 24.02 7.46
CA ILE A 81 -10.50 25.40 8.01
C ILE A 81 -9.78 25.52 9.35
N CYS A 82 -9.96 24.55 10.26
CA CYS A 82 -9.31 24.58 11.57
C CYS A 82 -7.77 24.46 11.47
N ARG A 83 -7.24 23.85 10.41
CA ARG A 83 -5.79 23.70 10.20
C ARG A 83 -5.13 24.96 9.64
N THR A 84 -5.85 25.77 8.87
CA THR A 84 -5.28 26.96 8.19
C THR A 84 -5.25 28.21 9.06
N GLY A 85 -6.06 28.26 10.13
CA GLY A 85 -5.92 29.25 11.20
C GLY A 85 -6.61 30.60 11.03
N TYR A 86 -7.35 30.86 9.94
CA TYR A 86 -8.10 32.12 9.74
C TYR A 86 -9.35 31.90 8.85
N PRO A 87 -10.51 31.51 9.41
CA PRO A 87 -11.75 31.39 8.64
C PRO A 87 -12.24 32.76 8.15
N SER A 88 -12.52 32.90 6.86
CA SER A 88 -13.21 34.10 6.36
C SER A 88 -14.69 34.09 6.80
N GLY A 89 -15.30 35.27 6.96
CA GLY A 89 -16.72 35.37 7.32
C GLY A 89 -17.63 34.60 6.35
N ASN A 90 -17.37 34.64 5.04
CA ASN A 90 -18.17 33.88 4.07
C ASN A 90 -18.06 32.35 4.26
N GLN A 91 -16.88 31.86 4.65
CA GLN A 91 -16.67 30.44 4.94
C GLN A 91 -17.41 30.04 6.22
N ALA A 92 -17.30 30.83 7.29
CA ALA A 92 -18.04 30.60 8.52
C ALA A 92 -19.56 30.60 8.27
N LEU A 93 -20.05 31.55 7.48
CA LEU A 93 -21.45 31.67 7.10
C LEU A 93 -21.95 30.43 6.33
N LEU A 94 -21.19 29.91 5.35
CA LEU A 94 -21.61 28.72 4.62
C LEU A 94 -21.60 27.46 5.49
N MET A 95 -20.60 27.32 6.36
CA MET A 95 -20.50 26.19 7.29
C MET A 95 -21.70 26.15 8.24
N LEU A 96 -22.07 27.30 8.81
CA LEU A 96 -23.25 27.42 9.67
C LEU A 96 -24.55 27.12 8.92
N ARG A 97 -24.71 27.64 7.69
CA ARG A 97 -25.89 27.36 6.85
C ARG A 97 -26.00 25.87 6.47
N SER A 98 -24.87 25.19 6.36
CA SER A 98 -24.83 23.77 6.00
C SER A 98 -25.25 22.84 7.13
N CYS A 99 -25.33 23.32 8.38
CA CYS A 99 -25.72 22.52 9.54
C CYS A 99 -27.24 22.38 9.77
N GLY A 100 -28.06 22.95 8.88
CA GLY A 100 -29.52 22.94 8.99
C GLY A 100 -30.19 21.82 8.18
N SER A 101 -31.17 22.18 7.35
CA SER A 101 -31.96 21.23 6.54
C SER A 101 -31.15 20.49 5.46
N LEU A 102 -29.91 20.91 5.19
CA LEU A 102 -29.02 20.30 4.20
C LEU A 102 -28.36 18.99 4.67
N LEU A 103 -28.55 18.59 5.94
CA LEU A 103 -28.02 17.34 6.50
C LEU A 103 -29.14 16.33 6.82
N PRO A 104 -30.03 15.93 5.89
CA PRO A 104 -31.16 15.04 6.19
C PRO A 104 -30.74 13.71 6.86
N GLU A 105 -29.49 13.30 6.65
CA GLU A 105 -28.85 12.09 7.20
C GLU A 105 -28.47 12.17 8.68
N VAL A 106 -28.49 13.35 9.29
CA VAL A 106 -28.02 13.55 10.67
C VAL A 106 -29.23 13.83 11.58
N PRO A 107 -29.34 13.27 12.79
CA PRO A 107 -30.41 13.58 13.74
C PRO A 107 -30.37 15.04 14.19
N LEU A 108 -31.53 15.61 14.54
CA LEU A 108 -31.65 17.03 14.89
C LEU A 108 -30.72 17.44 16.05
N ALA A 109 -30.63 16.62 17.10
CA ALA A 109 -29.74 16.86 18.25
C ALA A 109 -28.26 16.97 17.81
N GLU A 110 -27.81 16.04 16.98
CA GLU A 110 -26.43 16.02 16.50
C GLU A 110 -26.13 17.18 15.52
N ARG A 111 -27.12 17.62 14.72
CA ARG A 111 -26.96 18.82 13.89
C ARG A 111 -26.76 20.08 14.74
N ILE A 112 -27.42 20.17 15.89
CA ILE A 112 -27.27 21.29 16.83
C ILE A 112 -25.88 21.26 17.46
N GLU A 113 -25.44 20.10 17.97
CA GLU A 113 -24.09 19.92 18.51
C GLU A 113 -23.02 20.31 17.49
N LEU A 114 -23.17 19.87 16.23
CA LEU A 114 -22.29 20.26 15.13
C LEU A 114 -22.32 21.77 14.87
N SER A 115 -23.50 22.37 14.85
CA SER A 115 -23.64 23.82 14.63
C SER A 115 -22.99 24.64 15.75
N GLN A 116 -23.13 24.21 17.00
CA GLN A 116 -22.53 24.87 18.17
C GLN A 116 -21.01 24.68 18.18
N LEU A 117 -20.54 23.45 17.95
CA LEU A 117 -19.10 23.15 17.83
C LEU A 117 -18.43 24.00 16.75
N ILE A 118 -19.05 24.11 15.57
CA ILE A 118 -18.55 24.92 14.47
C ILE A 118 -18.57 26.40 14.86
N TRP A 119 -19.64 26.89 15.48
CA TRP A 119 -19.74 28.27 15.94
C TRP A 119 -18.62 28.64 16.93
N ASP A 120 -18.45 27.84 17.98
CA ASP A 120 -17.48 28.12 19.05
C ASP A 120 -16.04 28.03 18.52
N LYS A 121 -15.74 26.98 17.76
CA LYS A 121 -14.38 26.78 17.25
C LYS A 121 -13.97 27.83 16.23
N LEU A 122 -14.87 28.27 15.36
CA LEU A 122 -14.58 29.33 14.41
C LEU A 122 -14.39 30.68 15.14
N GLN A 123 -15.11 30.91 16.23
CA GLN A 123 -14.93 32.09 17.08
C GLN A 123 -13.57 32.08 17.79
N GLU A 124 -13.15 30.93 18.34
CA GLU A 124 -11.81 30.74 18.93
C GLU A 124 -10.68 30.99 17.92
N LEU A 125 -10.90 30.67 16.65
CA LEU A 125 -9.96 30.89 15.54
C LEU A 125 -9.96 32.33 15.02
N GLY A 126 -10.70 33.25 15.66
CA GLY A 126 -10.70 34.67 15.32
C GLY A 126 -11.69 35.09 14.23
N ALA A 127 -12.71 34.28 13.92
CA ALA A 127 -13.77 34.68 13.01
C ALA A 127 -14.56 35.87 13.58
N THR A 128 -14.79 36.91 12.76
CA THR A 128 -15.69 38.01 13.11
C THR A 128 -17.10 37.71 12.62
N TYR A 129 -18.08 37.75 13.53
CA TYR A 129 -19.47 37.47 13.20
C TYR A 129 -20.26 38.76 13.02
N ASP A 130 -20.88 38.89 11.85
CA ASP A 130 -21.83 39.95 11.53
C ASP A 130 -23.29 39.47 11.74
N VAL A 131 -24.25 40.36 11.46
CA VAL A 131 -25.69 40.07 11.51
C VAL A 131 -26.07 38.84 10.66
N SER A 132 -25.37 38.61 9.54
CA SER A 132 -25.63 37.49 8.63
C SER A 132 -25.30 36.14 9.28
N HIS A 133 -24.25 36.07 10.10
CA HIS A 133 -23.86 34.85 10.83
C HIS A 133 -24.87 34.51 11.93
N TYR A 134 -25.28 35.49 12.73
CA TYR A 134 -26.33 35.31 13.74
C TYR A 134 -27.66 34.90 13.11
N ASN A 135 -28.02 35.52 12.00
CA ASN A 135 -29.17 35.11 11.23
C ASN A 135 -29.01 33.66 10.75
N ALA A 136 -27.88 33.27 10.16
CA ALA A 136 -27.66 31.89 9.73
C ALA A 136 -27.79 30.89 10.90
N LEU A 137 -27.25 31.22 12.07
CA LEU A 137 -27.41 30.43 13.29
C LEU A 137 -28.88 30.30 13.70
N LEU A 138 -29.65 31.40 13.70
CA LEU A 138 -31.10 31.38 13.97
C LEU A 138 -31.85 30.48 12.98
N LYS A 139 -31.49 30.54 11.68
CA LYS A 139 -32.09 29.67 10.67
C LYS A 139 -31.78 28.20 10.97
N THR A 140 -30.54 27.89 11.31
CA THR A 140 -30.12 26.53 11.67
C THR A 140 -30.82 26.03 12.94
N TYR A 141 -31.01 26.89 13.95
CA TYR A 141 -31.78 26.55 15.15
C TYR A 141 -33.24 26.24 14.86
N LEU A 142 -33.90 27.07 14.04
CA LEU A 142 -35.28 26.81 13.60
C LEU A 142 -35.38 25.49 12.82
N GLN A 143 -34.49 25.27 11.85
CA GLN A 143 -34.50 24.06 11.02
C GLN A 143 -34.18 22.79 11.82
N ASN A 144 -33.48 22.92 12.94
CA ASN A 144 -33.14 21.80 13.81
C ASN A 144 -34.07 21.68 15.03
N GLU A 145 -35.15 22.46 15.08
CA GLU A 145 -36.13 22.48 16.19
C GLU A 145 -35.49 22.74 17.57
N PHE A 146 -34.39 23.50 17.58
CA PHE A 146 -33.70 23.85 18.81
C PHE A 146 -34.52 24.87 19.59
N ARG A 147 -34.82 24.55 20.85
CA ARG A 147 -35.50 25.47 21.76
C ARG A 147 -34.50 26.44 22.36
N PHE A 148 -34.69 27.73 22.09
CA PHE A 148 -33.92 28.81 22.68
C PHE A 148 -34.85 29.98 23.02
N SER A 149 -34.42 30.82 23.95
CA SER A 149 -35.13 32.05 24.30
C SER A 149 -34.80 33.15 23.28
N PRO A 150 -35.79 33.68 22.54
CA PRO A 150 -35.54 34.76 21.58
C PRO A 150 -35.02 36.05 22.23
N THR A 151 -35.43 36.35 23.47
CA THR A 151 -34.91 37.50 24.23
C THR A 151 -33.45 37.32 24.62
N ASP A 152 -33.05 36.12 25.01
CA ASP A 152 -31.66 35.83 25.37
C ASP A 152 -30.76 35.87 24.12
N PHE A 153 -31.30 35.46 22.97
CA PHE A 153 -30.59 35.59 21.70
C PHE A 153 -30.40 37.05 21.29
N LEU A 154 -31.40 37.92 21.51
CA LEU A 154 -31.25 39.37 21.31
C LEU A 154 -30.19 39.94 22.24
N ALA A 155 -30.22 39.59 23.53
CA ALA A 155 -29.19 40.01 24.50
C ALA A 155 -27.79 39.54 24.09
N LYS A 156 -27.66 38.32 23.52
CA LYS A 156 -26.40 37.81 22.96
C LYS A 156 -25.90 38.66 21.78
N MET A 157 -26.79 39.10 20.88
CA MET A 157 -26.42 39.98 19.77
C MET A 157 -26.02 41.38 20.26
N GLU A 158 -26.75 41.94 21.23
CA GLU A 158 -26.45 43.23 21.84
C GLU A 158 -25.09 43.21 22.58
N ALA A 159 -24.81 42.14 23.35
CA ALA A 159 -23.52 41.95 24.01
C ALA A 159 -22.34 41.84 23.02
N ALA A 160 -22.60 41.32 21.81
CA ALA A 160 -21.64 41.28 20.71
C ALA A 160 -21.59 42.59 19.89
N ASN A 161 -22.34 43.61 20.28
CA ASN A 161 -22.49 44.89 19.58
C ASN A 161 -22.98 44.75 18.11
N VAL A 162 -23.85 43.77 17.86
CA VAL A 162 -24.43 43.47 16.54
C VAL A 162 -25.91 43.84 16.55
N GLN A 163 -26.32 44.76 15.68
CA GLN A 163 -27.71 45.25 15.62
C GLN A 163 -28.64 44.27 14.88
N PRO A 164 -29.76 43.83 15.49
CA PRO A 164 -30.77 43.01 14.82
C PRO A 164 -31.37 43.73 13.61
N ASN A 165 -31.57 42.99 12.51
CA ASN A 165 -32.22 43.52 11.31
C ASN A 165 -33.60 42.88 11.09
N ARG A 166 -34.28 43.28 10.02
CA ARG A 166 -35.59 42.72 9.62
C ARG A 166 -35.61 41.18 9.65
N VAL A 167 -34.59 40.54 9.08
CA VAL A 167 -34.51 39.07 8.98
C VAL A 167 -34.32 38.43 10.37
N THR A 168 -33.60 39.09 11.27
CA THR A 168 -33.45 38.65 12.67
C THR A 168 -34.82 38.61 13.35
N TYR A 169 -35.57 39.71 13.32
CA TYR A 169 -36.89 39.77 13.94
C TYR A 169 -37.88 38.77 13.35
N GLN A 170 -37.88 38.59 12.02
CA GLN A 170 -38.69 37.57 11.35
C GLN A 170 -38.42 36.15 11.89
N ARG A 171 -37.14 35.79 12.11
CA ARG A 171 -36.76 34.47 12.63
C ARG A 171 -37.07 34.31 14.11
N LEU A 172 -37.01 35.38 14.90
CA LEU A 172 -37.40 35.36 16.30
C LEU A 172 -38.92 35.21 16.46
N ILE A 173 -39.71 35.88 15.60
CA ILE A 173 -41.16 35.67 15.51
C ILE A 173 -41.45 34.21 15.15
N ALA A 174 -40.77 33.67 14.12
CA ALA A 174 -40.90 32.27 13.75
C ALA A 174 -40.58 31.34 14.93
N ALA A 175 -39.53 31.61 15.72
CA ALA A 175 -39.16 30.79 16.87
C ALA A 175 -40.26 30.74 17.94
N TYR A 176 -40.89 31.88 18.25
CA TYR A 176 -42.04 31.92 19.17
C TYR A 176 -43.25 31.17 18.60
N CYS A 177 -43.55 31.38 17.32
CA CYS A 177 -44.64 30.69 16.64
C CYS A 177 -44.44 29.16 16.57
N GLU A 178 -43.22 28.67 16.39
CA GLU A 178 -42.94 27.22 16.35
C GLU A 178 -43.29 26.54 17.69
N VAL A 179 -43.23 27.27 18.81
CA VAL A 179 -43.61 26.78 20.15
C VAL A 179 -45.08 27.08 20.49
N GLY A 180 -45.80 27.81 19.62
CA GLY A 180 -47.19 28.23 19.83
C GLY A 180 -47.35 29.47 20.73
N ASP A 181 -46.26 30.20 21.01
CA ASP A 181 -46.30 31.41 21.85
C ASP A 181 -46.64 32.65 21.00
N ILE A 182 -47.94 32.91 20.85
CA ILE A 182 -48.44 34.05 20.06
C ILE A 182 -48.21 35.40 20.75
N GLU A 183 -48.18 35.44 22.08
CA GLU A 183 -47.96 36.68 22.84
C GLU A 183 -46.51 37.17 22.68
N GLY A 184 -45.55 36.25 22.79
CA GLY A 184 -44.14 36.50 22.51
C GLY A 184 -43.92 36.95 21.06
N ALA A 185 -44.52 36.24 20.09
CA ALA A 185 -44.48 36.61 18.68
C ALA A 185 -45.03 38.02 18.42
N SER A 186 -46.17 38.37 19.04
CA SER A 186 -46.81 39.68 18.90
C SER A 186 -45.97 40.81 19.51
N THR A 187 -45.27 40.53 20.61
CA THR A 187 -44.36 41.49 21.25
C THR A 187 -43.19 41.83 20.31
N ILE A 188 -42.56 40.82 19.71
CA ILE A 188 -41.49 41.03 18.72
C ILE A 188 -42.01 41.73 17.46
N LEU A 189 -43.21 41.40 17.00
CA LEU A 189 -43.86 42.09 15.88
C LEU A 189 -44.11 43.57 16.20
N GLY A 190 -44.50 43.90 17.44
CA GLY A 190 -44.62 45.26 17.94
C GLY A 190 -43.31 46.03 17.86
N PHE A 191 -42.19 45.43 18.29
CA PHE A 191 -40.86 46.02 18.15
C PHE A 191 -40.44 46.22 16.69
N MET A 192 -40.81 45.30 15.81
CA MET A 192 -40.55 45.42 14.38
C MET A 192 -41.31 46.61 13.77
N LYS A 193 -42.58 46.82 14.18
CA LYS A 193 -43.38 47.99 13.79
C LYS A 193 -42.84 49.29 14.36
N SER A 194 -42.42 49.33 15.63
CA SER A 194 -41.89 50.54 16.25
C SER A 194 -40.55 51.00 15.67
N LYS A 195 -39.84 50.11 14.96
CA LYS A 195 -38.60 50.40 14.22
C LYS A 195 -38.85 50.65 12.73
N ASP A 196 -40.11 50.82 12.32
CA ASP A 196 -40.54 51.03 10.93
C ASP A 196 -39.99 49.98 9.95
N LEU A 197 -39.82 48.73 10.41
CA LEU A 197 -39.35 47.64 9.58
C LEU A 197 -40.54 47.01 8.81
N PRO A 198 -40.41 46.78 7.49
CA PRO A 198 -41.53 46.30 6.68
C PRO A 198 -41.88 44.85 7.01
N ILE A 199 -43.17 44.62 7.30
CA ILE A 199 -43.74 43.28 7.50
C ILE A 199 -43.85 42.60 6.15
N THR A 200 -43.37 41.36 6.05
CA THR A 200 -43.37 40.58 4.80
C THR A 200 -44.26 39.36 4.96
N GLU A 201 -44.60 38.71 3.85
CA GLU A 201 -45.31 37.42 3.79
C GLU A 201 -44.78 36.38 4.81
N ALA A 202 -43.46 36.23 4.92
CA ALA A 202 -42.84 35.29 5.87
C ALA A 202 -43.24 35.47 7.35
N VAL A 203 -43.56 36.70 7.78
CA VAL A 203 -44.06 36.96 9.15
C VAL A 203 -45.46 36.39 9.30
N PHE A 204 -46.33 36.62 8.31
CA PHE A 204 -47.68 36.08 8.32
C PHE A 204 -47.69 34.56 8.22
N ASN A 205 -46.81 33.96 7.40
CA ASN A 205 -46.66 32.50 7.32
C ASN A 205 -46.27 31.90 8.68
N SER A 206 -45.38 32.58 9.42
CA SER A 206 -45.01 32.18 10.78
C SER A 206 -46.20 32.31 11.75
N LEU A 207 -47.02 33.36 11.64
CA LEU A 207 -48.22 33.54 12.46
C LEU A 207 -49.28 32.48 12.18
N VAL A 208 -49.47 32.07 10.92
CA VAL A 208 -50.36 30.94 10.56
C VAL A 208 -49.93 29.68 11.33
N THR A 209 -48.64 29.31 11.24
CA THR A 209 -48.09 28.16 11.98
C THR A 209 -48.25 28.33 13.49
N GLY A 210 -47.99 29.54 14.01
CA GLY A 210 -48.10 29.84 15.44
C GLY A 210 -49.50 29.67 16.00
N HIS A 211 -50.51 30.23 15.32
CA HIS A 211 -51.91 30.11 15.75
C HIS A 211 -52.36 28.65 15.68
N ALA A 212 -51.99 27.94 14.61
CA ALA A 212 -52.30 26.52 14.47
C ALA A 212 -51.74 25.67 15.61
N ARG A 213 -50.47 25.89 16.00
CA ARG A 213 -49.79 25.17 17.09
C ARG A 213 -50.24 25.59 18.48
N ALA A 214 -50.73 26.83 18.64
CA ALA A 214 -51.47 27.26 19.83
C ALA A 214 -52.85 26.60 19.95
N GLY A 215 -53.29 25.87 18.92
CA GLY A 215 -54.57 25.16 18.87
C GLY A 215 -55.68 25.93 18.14
N ASP A 216 -55.47 27.19 17.81
CA ASP A 216 -56.46 28.11 17.22
C ASP A 216 -56.37 28.12 15.68
N MET A 217 -57.08 27.18 15.03
CA MET A 217 -57.13 27.16 13.56
C MET A 217 -57.93 28.31 12.96
N ASP A 218 -58.95 28.80 13.66
CA ASP A 218 -59.84 29.83 13.14
C ASP A 218 -59.06 31.14 12.95
N SER A 219 -58.21 31.50 13.92
CA SER A 219 -57.28 32.62 13.78
C SER A 219 -56.21 32.35 12.71
N ALA A 220 -55.72 31.11 12.58
CA ALA A 220 -54.74 30.75 11.55
C ALA A 220 -55.29 30.95 10.13
N GLU A 221 -56.54 30.55 9.87
CA GLU A 221 -57.25 30.83 8.61
C GLU A 221 -57.54 32.34 8.46
N GLY A 222 -57.89 33.01 9.56
CA GLY A 222 -58.14 34.45 9.62
C GLY A 222 -56.95 35.32 9.17
N ILE A 223 -55.71 34.83 9.30
CA ILE A 223 -54.51 35.53 8.84
C ILE A 223 -54.56 35.86 7.34
N PHE A 224 -55.19 35.02 6.51
CA PHE A 224 -55.33 35.30 5.06
C PHE A 224 -56.12 36.59 4.79
N SER A 225 -57.13 36.88 5.61
CA SER A 225 -57.90 38.13 5.52
C SER A 225 -57.06 39.32 5.98
N VAL A 226 -56.25 39.14 7.02
CA VAL A 226 -55.33 40.17 7.54
C VAL A 226 -54.25 40.51 6.51
N MET A 227 -53.68 39.51 5.83
CA MET A 227 -52.70 39.71 4.76
C MET A 227 -53.28 40.55 3.61
N LYS A 228 -54.47 40.17 3.12
CA LYS A 228 -55.17 40.94 2.07
C LYS A 228 -55.48 42.37 2.52
N GLY A 229 -55.92 42.56 3.76
CA GLY A 229 -56.14 43.88 4.35
C GLY A 229 -54.87 44.74 4.49
N ALA A 230 -53.71 44.09 4.63
CA ALA A 230 -52.39 44.73 4.64
C ALA A 230 -51.79 44.93 3.23
N GLY A 231 -52.52 44.58 2.17
CA GLY A 231 -52.05 44.67 0.78
C GLY A 231 -51.00 43.63 0.40
N ILE A 232 -50.91 42.51 1.13
CA ILE A 232 -50.00 41.40 0.83
C ILE A 232 -50.84 40.22 0.35
N GLU A 233 -50.58 39.74 -0.86
CA GLU A 233 -51.28 38.58 -1.41
C GLU A 233 -50.69 37.27 -0.84
N PRO A 234 -51.53 36.29 -0.44
CA PRO A 234 -51.05 34.97 -0.03
C PRO A 234 -50.36 34.24 -1.18
N GLY A 235 -49.09 33.87 -1.00
CA GLY A 235 -48.32 33.09 -1.96
C GLY A 235 -48.30 31.60 -1.64
N PRO A 236 -47.55 30.81 -2.44
CA PRO A 236 -47.39 29.36 -2.25
C PRO A 236 -46.94 28.98 -0.83
N ASP A 237 -46.00 29.74 -0.25
CA ASP A 237 -45.48 29.50 1.10
C ASP A 237 -46.55 29.70 2.19
N THR A 238 -47.49 30.63 2.00
CA THR A 238 -48.62 30.83 2.93
C THR A 238 -49.57 29.65 2.92
N TYR A 239 -49.92 29.15 1.73
CA TYR A 239 -50.76 27.95 1.59
C TYR A 239 -50.03 26.71 2.13
N LEU A 240 -48.72 26.59 1.93
CA LEU A 240 -47.92 25.49 2.50
C LEU A 240 -47.92 25.51 4.04
N SER A 241 -47.79 26.69 4.67
CA SER A 241 -47.90 26.82 6.14
C SER A 241 -49.27 26.33 6.64
N LEU A 242 -50.35 26.67 5.93
CA LEU A 242 -51.70 26.24 6.28
C LEU A 242 -51.90 24.72 6.05
N LEU A 243 -51.44 24.18 4.92
CA LEU A 243 -51.47 22.75 4.61
C LEU A 243 -50.67 21.94 5.63
N SER A 244 -49.48 22.41 6.01
CA SER A 244 -48.66 21.79 7.05
C SER A 244 -49.35 21.80 8.41
N SER A 245 -50.06 22.89 8.73
CA SER A 245 -50.85 23.00 9.96
C SER A 245 -52.03 22.02 10.00
N TYR A 246 -52.74 21.83 8.89
CA TYR A 246 -53.77 20.79 8.79
C TYR A 246 -53.19 19.38 8.83
N ALA A 247 -52.00 19.18 8.24
CA ALA A 247 -51.28 17.92 8.30
C ALA A 247 -50.87 17.54 9.73
N GLU A 248 -50.41 18.51 10.53
CA GLU A 248 -50.12 18.31 11.95
C GLU A 248 -51.37 17.90 12.76
N LYS A 249 -52.59 18.29 12.32
CA LYS A 249 -53.87 17.92 12.95
C LYS A 249 -54.55 16.68 12.33
N GLY A 250 -54.07 16.21 11.17
CA GLY A 250 -54.66 15.09 10.43
C GLY A 250 -55.98 15.39 9.71
N ASP A 251 -56.29 16.67 9.45
CA ASP A 251 -57.53 17.07 8.75
C ASP A 251 -57.37 16.96 7.22
N ILE A 252 -57.54 15.74 6.71
CA ILE A 252 -57.39 15.46 5.28
C ILE A 252 -58.45 16.16 4.41
N ALA A 253 -59.63 16.44 4.96
CA ALA A 253 -60.71 17.11 4.21
C ALA A 253 -60.32 18.55 3.90
N LYS A 254 -59.82 19.29 4.90
CA LYS A 254 -59.32 20.65 4.69
C LYS A 254 -58.05 20.69 3.85
N ILE A 255 -57.16 19.70 3.95
CA ILE A 255 -56.00 19.57 3.05
C ILE A 255 -56.46 19.49 1.58
N LYS A 256 -57.42 18.60 1.26
CA LYS A 256 -57.95 18.46 -0.11
C LYS A 256 -58.62 19.74 -0.60
N GLN A 257 -59.49 20.33 0.23
CA GLN A 257 -60.14 21.59 -0.10
C GLN A 257 -59.12 22.71 -0.39
N THR A 258 -58.07 22.79 0.43
CA THR A 258 -57.03 23.81 0.27
C THR A 258 -56.22 23.58 -1.02
N LEU A 259 -55.88 22.32 -1.34
CA LEU A 259 -55.21 21.99 -2.61
C LEU A 259 -56.08 22.36 -3.83
N GLU A 260 -57.39 22.08 -3.78
CA GLU A 260 -58.32 22.49 -4.83
C GLU A 260 -58.43 24.03 -4.95
N THR A 261 -58.42 24.76 -3.82
CA THR A 261 -58.40 26.24 -3.88
C THR A 261 -57.13 26.80 -4.49
N VAL A 262 -55.98 26.16 -4.25
CA VAL A 262 -54.68 26.54 -4.83
C VAL A 262 -54.67 26.29 -6.34
N GLU A 263 -55.20 25.15 -6.78
CA GLU A 263 -55.35 24.83 -8.21
C GLU A 263 -56.28 25.80 -8.92
N ASN A 264 -57.41 26.16 -8.31
CA ASN A 264 -58.37 27.12 -8.87
C ASN A 264 -57.84 28.57 -8.88
N ALA A 265 -56.91 28.91 -7.99
CA ALA A 265 -56.26 30.21 -7.92
C ALA A 265 -55.06 30.35 -8.87
N ASP A 266 -54.76 29.33 -9.68
CA ASP A 266 -53.59 29.23 -10.57
C ASP A 266 -52.25 29.41 -9.84
N ILE A 267 -52.21 28.97 -8.57
CA ILE A 267 -51.00 28.96 -7.74
C ILE A 267 -50.35 27.59 -7.88
N HIS A 268 -49.08 27.54 -8.30
CA HIS A 268 -48.34 26.29 -8.47
C HIS A 268 -47.55 25.95 -7.20
N LEU A 269 -47.99 24.90 -6.49
CA LEU A 269 -47.19 24.23 -5.47
C LEU A 269 -46.22 23.24 -6.14
N MET A 270 -44.97 23.26 -5.71
CA MET A 270 -43.96 22.34 -6.20
C MET A 270 -44.10 20.98 -5.50
N ASP A 271 -43.58 19.91 -6.11
CA ASP A 271 -43.55 18.59 -5.47
C ASP A 271 -42.84 18.60 -4.10
N ARG A 272 -41.84 19.48 -3.95
CA ARG A 272 -41.14 19.70 -2.67
C ARG A 272 -42.07 20.21 -1.55
N ASP A 273 -43.04 21.04 -1.89
CA ASP A 273 -44.00 21.59 -0.93
C ASP A 273 -44.95 20.48 -0.46
N LEU A 274 -45.42 19.63 -1.39
CA LEU A 274 -46.20 18.44 -1.07
C LEU A 274 -45.42 17.41 -0.25
N MET A 275 -44.12 17.24 -0.51
CA MET A 275 -43.23 16.39 0.29
C MET A 275 -43.08 16.90 1.73
N GLN A 276 -43.08 18.22 1.93
CA GLN A 276 -43.09 18.81 3.27
C GLN A 276 -44.42 18.51 4.00
N VAL A 277 -45.56 18.54 3.30
CA VAL A 277 -46.86 18.13 3.86
C VAL A 277 -46.85 16.64 4.25
N VAL A 278 -46.28 15.77 3.40
CA VAL A 278 -46.08 14.35 3.71
C VAL A 278 -45.23 14.16 4.96
N PHE A 279 -44.13 14.92 5.09
CA PHE A 279 -43.29 14.88 6.28
C PHE A 279 -44.08 15.28 7.54
N SER A 280 -44.84 16.37 7.50
CA SER A 280 -45.67 16.85 8.61
C SER A 280 -46.76 15.85 9.00
N LEU A 281 -47.48 15.27 8.03
CA LEU A 281 -48.48 14.21 8.27
C LEU A 281 -47.86 13.01 8.99
N THR A 282 -46.67 12.61 8.55
CA THR A 282 -45.99 11.43 9.10
C THR A 282 -45.48 11.70 10.51
N LYS A 283 -44.89 12.87 10.76
CA LYS A 283 -44.41 13.31 12.07
C LYS A 283 -45.54 13.37 13.10
N ALA A 284 -46.75 13.76 12.67
CA ALA A 284 -47.95 13.78 13.51
C ALA A 284 -48.61 12.39 13.70
N GLY A 285 -48.12 11.35 13.02
CA GLY A 285 -48.66 9.98 13.11
C GLY A 285 -49.81 9.67 12.14
N HIS A 286 -50.15 10.59 11.23
CA HIS A 286 -51.24 10.44 10.26
C HIS A 286 -50.78 9.83 8.92
N GLN A 287 -49.96 8.79 8.99
CA GLN A 287 -49.33 8.15 7.82
C GLN A 287 -50.31 7.53 6.81
N GLN A 288 -51.56 7.26 7.23
CA GLN A 288 -52.60 6.67 6.39
C GLN A 288 -53.00 7.54 5.18
N TYR A 289 -52.83 8.86 5.29
CA TYR A 289 -53.19 9.81 4.22
C TYR A 289 -52.03 10.11 3.26
N VAL A 290 -50.82 9.59 3.53
CA VAL A 290 -49.63 9.86 2.71
C VAL A 290 -49.79 9.42 1.25
N PRO A 291 -50.32 8.22 0.94
CA PRO A 291 -50.51 7.79 -0.46
C PRO A 291 -51.37 8.77 -1.28
N GLU A 292 -52.43 9.32 -0.68
CA GLU A 292 -53.36 10.25 -1.35
C GLU A 292 -52.72 11.60 -1.72
N ILE A 293 -51.66 12.00 -1.01
CA ILE A 293 -50.89 13.20 -1.30
C ILE A 293 -49.78 12.89 -2.31
N VAL A 294 -49.15 11.72 -2.21
CA VAL A 294 -48.11 11.26 -3.16
C VAL A 294 -48.68 11.08 -4.57
N GLU A 295 -49.93 10.59 -4.70
CA GLU A 295 -50.62 10.48 -6.00
C GLU A 295 -50.85 11.83 -6.70
N ARG A 296 -50.87 12.95 -5.96
CA ARG A 296 -51.04 14.30 -6.52
C ARG A 296 -49.73 14.94 -6.98
N MET A 297 -48.59 14.30 -6.75
CA MET A 297 -47.29 14.84 -7.18
C MET A 297 -47.14 14.76 -8.71
N ARG A 298 -46.60 15.83 -9.31
CA ARG A 298 -46.49 15.99 -10.78
C ARG A 298 -45.18 15.42 -11.34
N HIS A 299 -44.25 15.04 -10.46
CA HIS A 299 -42.97 14.41 -10.78
C HIS A 299 -42.08 15.29 -11.68
N GLU A 300 -41.96 16.56 -11.32
CA GLU A 300 -41.20 17.56 -12.07
C GLU A 300 -39.67 17.36 -11.97
N ARG A 301 -38.89 18.07 -12.81
CA ARG A 301 -37.40 17.99 -12.81
C ARG A 301 -36.86 18.38 -11.43
N GLY A 302 -36.26 17.42 -10.72
CA GLY A 302 -35.77 17.60 -9.34
C GLY A 302 -36.50 16.74 -8.30
N TYR A 303 -37.60 16.09 -8.69
CA TYR A 303 -38.40 15.20 -7.83
C TYR A 303 -37.55 14.11 -7.14
N VAL A 304 -36.70 13.40 -7.90
CA VAL A 304 -35.93 12.27 -7.36
C VAL A 304 -34.97 12.69 -6.23
N PRO A 305 -34.08 13.70 -6.39
CA PRO A 305 -33.28 14.21 -5.28
C PRO A 305 -34.10 14.65 -4.05
N ASP A 306 -35.19 15.39 -4.24
CA ASP A 306 -36.00 15.92 -3.14
C ASP A 306 -36.73 14.80 -2.38
N ALA A 307 -37.25 13.83 -3.10
CA ALA A 307 -37.91 12.68 -2.52
C ALA A 307 -36.93 11.74 -1.81
N MET A 308 -35.70 11.58 -2.33
CA MET A 308 -34.63 10.90 -1.60
C MET A 308 -34.31 11.60 -0.29
N ASN A 309 -34.26 12.94 -0.28
CA ASN A 309 -34.04 13.73 0.93
C ASN A 309 -35.21 13.58 1.94
N LEU A 310 -36.45 13.50 1.44
CA LEU A 310 -37.62 13.18 2.27
C LEU A 310 -37.48 11.79 2.91
N CYS A 311 -37.15 10.74 2.14
CA CYS A 311 -36.93 9.39 2.66
C CYS A 311 -35.84 9.38 3.75
N LEU A 312 -34.71 10.07 3.51
CA LEU A 312 -33.63 10.19 4.50
C LEU A 312 -34.13 10.88 5.79
N SER A 313 -34.87 11.98 5.66
CA SER A 313 -35.45 12.68 6.80
C SER A 313 -36.41 11.80 7.59
N LEU A 314 -37.33 11.10 6.92
CA LEU A 314 -38.30 10.20 7.55
C LEU A 314 -37.62 9.07 8.33
N ILE A 315 -36.57 8.45 7.77
CA ILE A 315 -35.79 7.41 8.47
C ILE A 315 -35.10 7.99 9.71
N THR A 316 -34.51 9.18 9.61
CA THR A 316 -33.88 9.88 10.74
C THR A 316 -34.88 10.14 11.88
N HIS A 317 -36.16 10.35 11.58
CA HIS A 317 -37.23 10.52 12.55
C HIS A 317 -37.90 9.21 13.00
N GLY A 318 -37.49 8.05 12.44
CA GLY A 318 -38.03 6.74 12.79
C GLY A 318 -39.33 6.35 12.08
N HIS A 319 -39.57 6.89 10.88
CA HIS A 319 -40.71 6.58 10.03
C HIS A 319 -40.28 5.82 8.75
N GLU A 320 -39.55 4.73 8.93
CA GLU A 320 -39.01 3.90 7.84
C GLU A 320 -40.07 3.30 6.91
N GLU A 321 -41.25 2.91 7.42
CA GLU A 321 -42.33 2.32 6.62
C GLU A 321 -42.91 3.32 5.62
N THR A 322 -43.14 4.56 6.07
CA THR A 322 -43.60 5.64 5.18
C THR A 322 -42.51 6.03 4.18
N ALA A 323 -41.25 6.08 4.61
CA ALA A 323 -40.12 6.32 3.71
C ALA A 323 -40.02 5.23 2.62
N PHE A 324 -40.32 3.98 2.96
CA PHE A 324 -40.37 2.87 2.01
C PHE A 324 -41.58 2.94 1.07
N SER A 325 -42.73 3.42 1.56
CA SER A 325 -43.90 3.68 0.71
C SER A 325 -43.61 4.76 -0.34
N VAL A 326 -42.94 5.84 0.05
CA VAL A 326 -42.46 6.89 -0.88
C VAL A 326 -41.39 6.32 -1.82
N LEU A 327 -40.55 5.39 -1.35
CA LEU A 327 -39.57 4.72 -2.22
C LEU A 327 -40.23 3.92 -3.36
N LYS A 328 -41.38 3.30 -3.11
CA LYS A 328 -42.11 2.52 -4.12
C LYS A 328 -42.70 3.39 -5.23
N SER A 329 -43.07 4.64 -4.95
CA SER A 329 -43.60 5.55 -5.99
C SER A 329 -42.54 5.96 -7.02
N PHE A 330 -41.24 5.76 -6.76
CA PHE A 330 -40.15 6.03 -7.72
C PHE A 330 -40.14 5.13 -8.95
N THR A 331 -40.74 3.94 -8.86
CA THR A 331 -40.56 2.86 -9.84
C THR A 331 -41.15 3.16 -11.22
N GLY A 332 -42.16 4.03 -11.30
CA GLY A 332 -42.82 4.38 -12.56
C GLY A 332 -42.03 5.32 -13.49
N LEU A 333 -41.06 6.09 -12.97
CA LEU A 333 -40.44 7.21 -13.71
C LEU A 333 -39.08 6.92 -14.33
N LEU A 334 -38.42 5.83 -13.93
CA LEU A 334 -37.07 5.47 -14.41
C LEU A 334 -37.06 4.31 -15.41
N ALA A 335 -38.25 3.77 -15.76
CA ALA A 335 -38.40 2.72 -16.76
C ALA A 335 -37.99 3.16 -18.19
N GLU A 336 -37.87 4.47 -18.44
CA GLU A 336 -37.53 5.04 -19.75
C GLU A 336 -36.01 5.27 -19.97
N SER A 337 -35.17 5.21 -18.92
CA SER A 337 -33.72 5.40 -19.04
C SER A 337 -32.96 4.08 -18.89
N GLN A 338 -33.17 3.14 -19.83
CA GLN A 338 -32.46 1.87 -19.86
C GLN A 338 -31.05 2.03 -20.43
N THR A 339 -30.07 2.23 -19.54
CA THR A 339 -28.69 1.76 -19.74
C THR A 339 -28.52 0.45 -18.96
N SER A 340 -27.73 -0.48 -19.48
CA SER A 340 -27.64 -1.91 -19.11
C SER A 340 -27.28 -2.29 -17.66
N ASP A 341 -27.20 -1.36 -16.72
CA ASP A 341 -27.00 -1.62 -15.30
C ASP A 341 -28.26 -1.20 -14.54
N SER A 342 -28.99 -2.15 -13.94
CA SER A 342 -30.16 -1.85 -13.11
C SER A 342 -29.75 -0.91 -11.97
N PRO A 343 -30.29 0.32 -11.85
CA PRO A 343 -29.93 1.18 -10.74
C PRO A 343 -30.56 0.59 -9.47
N ASP A 344 -29.74 0.02 -8.57
CA ASP A 344 -30.16 -0.43 -7.25
C ASP A 344 -30.58 0.80 -6.40
N LEU A 345 -31.77 1.35 -6.67
CA LEU A 345 -32.33 2.54 -6.02
C LEU A 345 -32.50 2.35 -4.51
N GLY A 346 -32.57 1.10 -4.03
CA GLY A 346 -32.60 0.76 -2.61
C GLY A 346 -31.31 1.05 -1.84
N ASN A 347 -30.18 1.30 -2.53
CA ASN A 347 -28.87 1.45 -1.88
C ASN A 347 -28.81 2.61 -0.87
N PHE A 348 -29.37 3.77 -1.20
CA PHE A 348 -29.34 4.92 -0.28
C PHE A 348 -30.23 4.68 0.95
N PHE A 349 -31.39 4.06 0.75
CA PHE A 349 -32.36 3.73 1.80
C PHE A 349 -31.73 2.74 2.79
N LEU A 350 -31.21 1.61 2.28
CA LEU A 350 -30.59 0.57 3.11
C LEU A 350 -29.39 1.10 3.88
N ARG A 351 -28.50 1.85 3.22
CA ARG A 351 -27.33 2.46 3.87
C ARG A 351 -27.73 3.40 5.01
N HIS A 352 -28.78 4.18 4.83
CA HIS A 352 -29.23 5.12 5.86
C HIS A 352 -29.96 4.43 7.02
N CYS A 353 -30.80 3.43 6.74
CA CYS A 353 -31.39 2.60 7.78
C CYS A 353 -30.32 1.88 8.61
N VAL A 354 -29.25 1.39 7.96
CA VAL A 354 -28.06 0.83 8.64
C VAL A 354 -27.47 1.88 9.58
N ASN A 355 -27.20 3.09 9.10
CA ASN A 355 -26.62 4.16 9.92
C ASN A 355 -27.50 4.56 11.12
N MET A 356 -28.82 4.38 11.03
CA MET A 356 -29.79 4.72 12.10
C MET A 356 -30.19 3.54 13.01
N ASP A 357 -29.57 2.36 12.88
CA ASP A 357 -29.89 1.15 13.68
C ASP A 357 -31.37 0.72 13.58
N LYS A 358 -31.96 0.85 12.39
CA LYS A 358 -33.35 0.44 12.14
C LYS A 358 -33.45 -1.03 11.78
N ASN A 359 -34.65 -1.61 11.89
CA ASN A 359 -34.88 -3.01 11.51
C ASN A 359 -35.00 -3.13 9.99
N ILE A 360 -34.01 -3.75 9.35
CA ILE A 360 -33.84 -3.71 7.88
C ILE A 360 -34.24 -5.01 7.18
N VAL A 361 -34.37 -6.10 7.93
CA VAL A 361 -34.55 -7.45 7.36
C VAL A 361 -35.82 -7.54 6.50
N ARG A 362 -36.92 -6.92 6.95
CA ARG A 362 -38.18 -6.86 6.19
C ARG A 362 -38.00 -6.08 4.89
N PHE A 363 -37.37 -4.90 4.95
CA PHE A 363 -37.16 -4.05 3.77
C PHE A 363 -36.25 -4.72 2.73
N CYS A 364 -35.23 -5.47 3.15
CA CYS A 364 -34.39 -6.24 2.23
C CYS A 364 -35.20 -7.26 1.42
N LYS A 365 -36.13 -7.96 2.08
CA LYS A 365 -37.03 -8.91 1.42
C LYS A 365 -37.98 -8.18 0.47
N ASP A 366 -38.64 -7.13 0.95
CA ASP A 366 -39.61 -6.38 0.17
C ASP A 366 -38.95 -5.67 -1.05
N LEU A 367 -37.69 -5.24 -0.95
CA LEU A 367 -36.91 -4.68 -2.08
C LEU A 367 -36.57 -5.72 -3.14
N LYS A 368 -36.23 -6.93 -2.71
CA LYS A 368 -35.95 -8.09 -3.58
C LYS A 368 -37.22 -8.51 -4.31
N ASP A 369 -38.33 -8.64 -3.57
CA ASP A 369 -39.64 -9.03 -4.10
C ASP A 369 -40.22 -7.96 -5.05
N SER A 370 -39.92 -6.68 -4.81
CA SER A 370 -40.34 -5.56 -5.69
C SER A 370 -39.42 -5.35 -6.90
N GLY A 371 -38.35 -6.13 -7.08
CA GLY A 371 -37.38 -5.97 -8.17
C GLY A 371 -36.54 -4.68 -8.12
N LEU A 372 -36.50 -4.01 -6.97
CA LEU A 372 -35.85 -2.71 -6.76
C LEU A 372 -34.35 -2.81 -6.44
N HIS A 373 -33.87 -4.01 -6.12
CA HIS A 373 -32.47 -4.26 -5.83
C HIS A 373 -32.10 -5.73 -6.14
N SER A 374 -30.99 -5.92 -6.84
CA SER A 374 -30.42 -7.22 -7.22
C SER A 374 -29.99 -8.10 -6.03
N SER A 375 -29.35 -7.54 -5.00
CA SER A 375 -28.77 -8.28 -3.86
C SER A 375 -28.78 -7.50 -2.53
N PRO A 376 -29.96 -7.10 -2.01
CA PRO A 376 -30.07 -6.16 -0.88
C PRO A 376 -29.39 -6.64 0.41
N LEU A 377 -29.40 -7.96 0.70
CA LEU A 377 -28.76 -8.51 1.89
C LEU A 377 -27.22 -8.38 1.89
N GLN A 378 -26.57 -8.57 0.73
CA GLN A 378 -25.12 -8.44 0.61
C GLN A 378 -24.69 -6.98 0.74
N PHE A 379 -25.40 -6.06 0.08
CA PHE A 379 -25.14 -4.63 0.18
C PHE A 379 -25.38 -4.09 1.60
N THR A 380 -26.46 -4.52 2.25
CA THR A 380 -26.76 -4.12 3.64
C THR A 380 -25.70 -4.66 4.60
N LEU A 381 -25.22 -5.89 4.39
CA LEU A 381 -24.11 -6.46 5.18
C LEU A 381 -22.83 -5.63 5.01
N GLN A 382 -22.48 -5.26 3.78
CA GLN A 382 -21.33 -4.38 3.52
C GLN A 382 -21.47 -3.06 4.28
N CYS A 383 -22.63 -2.40 4.18
CA CYS A 383 -22.89 -1.14 4.89
C CYS A 383 -22.80 -1.31 6.41
N ALA A 384 -23.32 -2.41 6.97
CA ALA A 384 -23.25 -2.67 8.41
C ALA A 384 -21.80 -2.89 8.90
N LEU A 385 -20.97 -3.57 8.10
CA LEU A 385 -19.55 -3.77 8.38
C LEU A 385 -18.77 -2.44 8.29
N GLU A 386 -19.06 -1.59 7.31
CA GLU A 386 -18.46 -0.25 7.17
C GLU A 386 -18.86 0.68 8.33
N ALA A 387 -20.13 0.64 8.74
CA ALA A 387 -20.67 1.41 9.87
C ALA A 387 -20.29 0.85 11.25
N LYS A 388 -19.56 -0.27 11.30
CA LYS A 388 -19.11 -0.96 12.53
C LYS A 388 -20.26 -1.45 13.42
N LYS A 389 -21.40 -1.77 12.83
CA LYS A 389 -22.60 -2.25 13.55
C LYS A 389 -22.59 -3.77 13.65
N THR A 390 -21.80 -4.26 14.60
CA THR A 390 -21.45 -5.68 14.74
C THR A 390 -22.66 -6.59 14.98
N GLY A 391 -23.58 -6.20 15.89
CA GLY A 391 -24.79 -6.97 16.18
C GLY A 391 -25.71 -7.13 14.97
N MET A 392 -25.89 -6.06 14.18
CA MET A 392 -26.69 -6.08 12.96
C MET A 392 -26.02 -6.89 11.85
N ALA A 393 -24.69 -6.79 11.71
CA ALA A 393 -23.94 -7.58 10.72
C ALA A 393 -24.10 -9.09 10.98
N VAL A 394 -24.05 -9.54 12.24
CA VAL A 394 -24.23 -10.96 12.59
C VAL A 394 -25.67 -11.43 12.31
N GLU A 395 -26.69 -10.63 12.63
CA GLU A 395 -28.09 -10.98 12.30
C GLU A 395 -28.32 -11.07 10.79
N LEU A 396 -27.72 -10.17 9.99
CA LEU A 396 -27.79 -10.24 8.53
C LEU A 396 -27.10 -11.49 7.98
N MET A 397 -25.94 -11.88 8.52
CA MET A 397 -25.27 -13.12 8.12
C MET A 397 -26.10 -14.36 8.47
N ARG A 398 -26.81 -14.36 9.61
CA ARG A 398 -27.76 -15.44 9.98
C ARG A 398 -28.87 -15.59 8.94
N ARG A 399 -29.49 -14.47 8.53
CA ARG A 399 -30.53 -14.50 7.49
C ARG A 399 -30.00 -14.90 6.12
N MET A 400 -28.78 -14.49 5.75
CA MET A 400 -28.15 -14.97 4.53
C MET A 400 -27.99 -16.50 4.51
N LYS A 401 -27.67 -17.11 5.67
CA LYS A 401 -27.62 -18.57 5.81
C LYS A 401 -28.99 -19.22 5.67
N GLU A 402 -30.03 -18.63 6.26
CA GLU A 402 -31.43 -19.09 6.13
C GLU A 402 -31.93 -19.04 4.67
N GLU A 403 -31.53 -18.02 3.89
CA GLU A 403 -31.83 -17.91 2.46
C GLU A 403 -30.92 -18.78 1.56
N GLY A 404 -29.96 -19.53 2.12
CA GLY A 404 -29.04 -20.38 1.37
C GLY A 404 -27.95 -19.64 0.60
N LEU A 405 -27.66 -18.37 0.95
CA LEU A 405 -26.56 -17.61 0.35
C LEU A 405 -25.20 -18.02 0.94
N PRO A 406 -24.13 -18.10 0.11
CA PRO A 406 -22.83 -18.55 0.58
C PRO A 406 -22.17 -17.53 1.52
N LEU A 407 -21.99 -17.91 2.78
CA LEU A 407 -21.17 -17.15 3.74
C LEU A 407 -19.70 -17.53 3.58
N ARG A 408 -18.85 -16.51 3.48
CA ARG A 408 -17.40 -16.68 3.32
C ARG A 408 -16.64 -16.07 4.51
N PRO A 409 -15.43 -16.55 4.84
CA PRO A 409 -14.66 -16.09 6.00
C PRO A 409 -14.37 -14.59 6.02
N HIS A 410 -14.10 -14.00 4.84
CA HIS A 410 -13.79 -12.57 4.70
C HIS A 410 -14.87 -11.59 5.22
N TYR A 411 -16.12 -12.03 5.38
CA TYR A 411 -17.17 -11.21 5.99
C TYR A 411 -16.92 -10.94 7.49
N PHE A 412 -16.16 -11.80 8.17
CA PHE A 412 -15.85 -11.67 9.60
C PHE A 412 -14.55 -10.88 9.88
N TRP A 413 -13.64 -10.72 8.90
CA TRP A 413 -12.37 -10.02 9.10
C TRP A 413 -12.52 -8.54 9.53
N PRO A 414 -13.46 -7.75 8.97
CA PRO A 414 -13.67 -6.39 9.45
C PRO A 414 -14.12 -6.34 10.92
N LEU A 415 -14.91 -7.32 11.38
CA LEU A 415 -15.34 -7.45 12.77
C LEU A 415 -14.14 -7.71 13.69
N PHE A 416 -13.28 -8.67 13.34
CA PHE A 416 -12.07 -8.96 14.11
C PHE A 416 -11.10 -7.78 14.14
N THR A 417 -10.87 -7.12 13.00
CA THR A 417 -10.01 -5.93 12.92
C THR A 417 -10.53 -4.79 13.80
N HIS A 418 -11.85 -4.64 13.89
CA HIS A 418 -12.48 -3.64 14.74
C HIS A 418 -12.30 -3.96 16.23
N TYR A 419 -12.64 -5.18 16.66
CA TYR A 419 -12.47 -5.59 18.06
C TYR A 419 -11.01 -5.60 18.50
N GLN A 420 -10.09 -5.91 17.59
CA GLN A 420 -8.64 -5.82 17.83
C GLN A 420 -8.21 -4.36 18.12
N LYS A 421 -8.69 -3.38 17.35
CA LYS A 421 -8.40 -1.95 17.59
C LYS A 421 -8.96 -1.46 18.93
N GLU A 422 -10.11 -1.97 19.35
CA GLU A 422 -10.74 -1.66 20.64
C GLU A 422 -10.18 -2.49 21.82
N LYS A 423 -9.29 -3.45 21.55
CA LYS A 423 -8.80 -4.44 22.54
C LYS A 423 -9.94 -5.23 23.21
N ASN A 424 -11.05 -5.44 22.51
CA ASN A 424 -12.24 -6.11 23.04
C ASN A 424 -12.18 -7.62 22.79
N ILE A 425 -11.55 -8.36 23.71
CA ILE A 425 -11.40 -9.83 23.63
C ILE A 425 -12.76 -10.55 23.64
N SER A 426 -13.71 -10.06 24.42
CA SER A 426 -15.07 -10.63 24.51
C SER A 426 -15.80 -10.54 23.17
N GLY A 427 -15.69 -9.39 22.49
CA GLY A 427 -16.25 -9.17 21.15
C GLY A 427 -15.62 -10.09 20.09
N THR A 428 -14.28 -10.25 20.10
CA THR A 428 -13.58 -11.19 19.22
C THR A 428 -14.05 -12.64 19.42
N LEU A 429 -14.26 -13.06 20.67
CA LEU A 429 -14.78 -14.39 20.99
C LEU A 429 -16.24 -14.57 20.58
N GLN A 430 -17.08 -13.54 20.74
CA GLN A 430 -18.48 -13.57 20.29
C GLN A 430 -18.58 -13.65 18.76
N ALA A 431 -17.78 -12.89 18.02
CA ALA A 431 -17.71 -12.97 16.57
C ALA A 431 -17.21 -14.34 16.09
N LEU A 432 -16.25 -14.95 16.79
CA LEU A 432 -15.78 -16.30 16.50
C LEU A 432 -16.85 -17.36 16.76
N ARG A 433 -17.62 -17.23 17.85
CA ARG A 433 -18.78 -18.10 18.12
C ARG A 433 -19.85 -17.96 17.05
N ALA A 434 -20.17 -16.74 16.65
CA ALA A 434 -21.11 -16.48 15.56
C ALA A 434 -20.64 -17.11 14.24
N MET A 435 -19.33 -17.02 13.93
CA MET A 435 -18.74 -17.66 12.74
C MET A 435 -18.92 -19.19 12.75
N GLN A 436 -18.79 -19.82 13.92
CA GLN A 436 -19.00 -21.26 14.11
C GLN A 436 -20.47 -21.67 14.06
N GLU A 437 -21.36 -20.96 14.75
CA GLU A 437 -22.81 -21.19 14.69
C GLU A 437 -23.33 -21.08 13.24
N LEU A 438 -22.75 -20.17 12.48
CA LEU A 438 -23.06 -19.98 11.07
C LEU A 438 -22.38 -21.00 10.15
N GLY A 439 -21.53 -21.89 10.67
CA GLY A 439 -20.92 -22.99 9.92
C GLY A 439 -19.85 -22.54 8.93
N VAL A 440 -19.23 -21.38 9.15
CA VAL A 440 -18.19 -20.83 8.27
C VAL A 440 -16.83 -21.35 8.72
N ALA A 441 -16.11 -22.03 7.82
CA ALA A 441 -14.79 -22.57 8.12
C ALA A 441 -13.78 -21.44 8.38
N SER A 442 -13.11 -21.50 9.53
CA SER A 442 -12.03 -20.57 9.90
C SER A 442 -10.72 -20.99 9.23
N ASP A 443 -10.16 -20.13 8.41
CA ASP A 443 -8.89 -20.27 7.71
C ASP A 443 -7.68 -19.79 8.55
N ILE A 444 -6.47 -20.18 8.13
CA ILE A 444 -5.20 -19.86 8.83
C ILE A 444 -5.00 -18.36 8.96
N ASP A 445 -5.34 -17.62 7.92
CA ASP A 445 -5.16 -16.17 7.87
C ASP A 445 -6.09 -15.48 8.88
N THR A 446 -7.32 -15.98 9.05
CA THR A 446 -8.24 -15.52 10.10
C THR A 446 -7.63 -15.66 11.50
N PHE A 447 -7.06 -16.81 11.83
CA PHE A 447 -6.46 -17.02 13.15
C PHE A 447 -5.16 -16.25 13.36
N SER A 448 -4.25 -16.31 12.40
CA SER A 448 -2.90 -15.75 12.52
C SER A 448 -2.86 -14.22 12.45
N ILE A 449 -3.67 -13.61 11.57
CA ILE A 449 -3.64 -12.17 11.31
C ILE A 449 -4.62 -11.41 12.20
N TYR A 450 -5.78 -11.97 12.52
CA TYR A 450 -6.88 -11.21 13.14
C TYR A 450 -7.24 -11.67 14.57
N ILE A 451 -7.26 -12.98 14.84
CA ILE A 451 -7.68 -13.50 16.16
C ILE A 451 -6.52 -13.49 17.17
N LEU A 452 -5.40 -14.15 16.85
CA LEU A 452 -4.27 -14.30 17.78
C LEU A 452 -3.64 -12.97 18.21
N PRO A 453 -3.49 -11.95 17.34
CA PRO A 453 -2.99 -10.64 17.75
C PRO A 453 -3.92 -9.86 18.69
N SER A 454 -5.18 -10.28 18.86
CA SER A 454 -6.12 -9.69 19.81
C SER A 454 -5.88 -10.17 21.25
N PHE A 455 -5.13 -11.26 21.44
CA PHE A 455 -4.80 -11.80 22.77
C PHE A 455 -3.39 -11.36 23.18
N LEU A 456 -3.26 -10.95 24.44
CA LEU A 456 -1.99 -10.49 25.01
C LEU A 456 -1.02 -11.64 25.30
N SER A 457 -1.50 -12.88 25.42
CA SER A 457 -0.68 -14.08 25.60
C SER A 457 -1.29 -15.32 24.93
N VAL A 458 -0.43 -16.24 24.50
CA VAL A 458 -0.83 -17.53 23.89
C VAL A 458 -1.62 -18.37 24.89
N ASP A 459 -1.33 -18.27 26.19
CA ASP A 459 -2.07 -18.99 27.23
C ASP A 459 -3.46 -18.41 27.48
N SER A 460 -3.64 -17.08 27.40
CA SER A 460 -4.95 -16.43 27.46
C SER A 460 -5.80 -16.77 26.23
N ALA A 461 -5.18 -16.83 25.04
CA ALA A 461 -5.81 -17.36 23.85
C ALA A 461 -6.19 -18.84 24.05
N ARG A 462 -5.31 -19.65 24.65
CA ARG A 462 -5.54 -21.08 24.89
C ARG A 462 -6.64 -21.36 25.91
N THR A 463 -6.74 -20.62 27.02
CA THR A 463 -7.86 -20.77 27.99
C THR A 463 -9.17 -20.25 27.42
N SER A 464 -9.15 -19.12 26.72
CA SER A 464 -10.37 -18.51 26.15
C SER A 464 -10.91 -19.29 24.94
N LEU A 465 -10.02 -19.83 24.10
CA LEU A 465 -10.37 -20.69 22.96
C LEU A 465 -10.64 -22.14 23.38
N LYS A 466 -10.16 -22.62 24.54
CA LYS A 466 -10.54 -23.94 25.08
C LYS A 466 -12.04 -24.06 25.40
N VAL A 467 -12.68 -22.95 25.76
CA VAL A 467 -14.13 -22.90 26.04
C VAL A 467 -14.95 -23.01 24.74
N ILE A 468 -14.34 -22.75 23.60
CA ILE A 468 -14.95 -22.82 22.27
C ILE A 468 -14.32 -24.02 21.57
N VAL A 469 -14.93 -25.21 21.69
CA VAL A 469 -14.43 -26.51 21.19
C VAL A 469 -13.80 -26.38 19.78
N LEU A 470 -12.49 -26.16 19.72
CA LEU A 470 -11.72 -25.95 18.49
C LEU A 470 -10.53 -26.89 18.52
N ASP A 471 -10.55 -27.86 17.61
CA ASP A 471 -9.51 -28.87 17.41
C ASP A 471 -8.32 -28.25 16.64
N ILE A 472 -7.71 -27.20 17.21
CA ILE A 472 -6.64 -26.36 16.61
C ILE A 472 -5.30 -27.12 16.50
N CYS A 473 -5.16 -28.27 17.15
CA CYS A 473 -3.88 -28.97 17.26
C CYS A 473 -3.34 -29.54 15.93
N ALA A 474 -4.17 -29.77 14.92
CA ALA A 474 -3.72 -30.34 13.65
C ALA A 474 -3.22 -29.29 12.61
N PHE A 475 -3.68 -28.03 12.70
CA PHE A 475 -3.46 -27.02 11.64
C PHE A 475 -2.21 -26.16 11.85
N LEU A 476 -1.84 -25.87 13.11
CA LEU A 476 -0.63 -25.09 13.44
C LEU A 476 0.68 -25.86 13.18
N LEU A 477 0.63 -27.20 13.17
CA LEU A 477 1.81 -28.04 12.90
C LEU A 477 2.22 -28.06 11.42
N PHE A 478 1.33 -27.65 10.50
CA PHE A 478 1.59 -27.72 9.06
C PHE A 478 2.28 -26.48 8.47
N TYR A 479 2.14 -25.29 9.09
CA TYR A 479 2.61 -24.03 8.51
C TYR A 479 4.00 -23.56 8.95
N VAL A 480 4.53 -24.08 10.06
CA VAL A 480 5.84 -23.68 10.60
C VAL A 480 7.01 -24.16 9.72
N SER A 481 6.80 -25.01 8.70
CA SER A 481 7.89 -25.61 7.93
C SER A 481 8.34 -24.86 6.67
N LYS A 482 7.75 -23.70 6.28
CA LYS A 482 7.97 -23.14 4.91
C LYS A 482 8.38 -21.65 4.77
N ALA A 483 8.63 -20.89 5.83
CA ALA A 483 9.02 -19.47 5.70
C ALA A 483 10.53 -19.25 5.97
N GLN A 484 11.37 -19.40 4.92
CA GLN A 484 12.83 -19.29 4.99
C GLN A 484 13.42 -18.37 3.89
N SER A 485 12.79 -17.22 3.62
CA SER A 485 13.11 -16.34 2.47
C SER A 485 13.27 -14.85 2.79
N PHE A 486 13.85 -14.49 3.95
CA PHE A 486 14.10 -13.08 4.35
C PHE A 486 15.58 -12.78 4.64
N LYS A 487 16.51 -13.21 3.77
CA LYS A 487 17.96 -13.04 3.93
C LYS A 487 18.62 -12.04 2.96
N LEU A 488 17.86 -11.20 2.25
CA LEU A 488 18.37 -10.32 1.19
C LEU A 488 18.59 -8.83 1.58
N VAL A 489 18.34 -8.45 2.83
CA VAL A 489 18.45 -7.05 3.30
C VAL A 489 19.88 -6.69 3.79
N LEU A 490 20.80 -7.66 3.90
CA LEU A 490 22.09 -7.48 4.61
C LEU A 490 23.28 -7.02 3.77
N LEU A 491 23.17 -6.90 2.44
CA LEU A 491 24.32 -6.58 1.57
C LEU A 491 24.52 -5.07 1.29
N SER A 492 23.60 -4.20 1.71
CA SER A 492 23.76 -2.74 1.57
C SER A 492 24.66 -2.11 2.64
N PHE A 493 24.97 -2.83 3.72
CA PHE A 493 25.65 -2.30 4.91
C PHE A 493 27.19 -2.31 4.81
N PHE A 494 27.76 -2.89 3.75
CA PHE A 494 29.19 -3.25 3.72
C PHE A 494 30.11 -2.17 3.12
N VAL A 495 29.60 -1.21 2.35
CA VAL A 495 30.44 -0.23 1.63
C VAL A 495 30.79 1.01 2.48
N GLU A 496 29.86 1.47 3.32
CA GLU A 496 30.07 2.65 4.19
C GLU A 496 31.08 2.38 5.31
N ASN A 497 31.18 1.13 5.77
CA ASN A 497 32.06 0.74 6.88
C ASN A 497 33.55 0.64 6.49
N VAL A 498 33.88 0.35 5.23
CA VAL A 498 35.28 0.21 4.79
C VAL A 498 35.98 1.57 4.62
N ALA A 499 35.24 2.58 4.13
CA ALA A 499 35.74 3.94 4.04
C ALA A 499 35.98 4.55 5.44
N TYR A 500 35.05 4.28 6.38
CA TYR A 500 35.16 4.71 7.78
C TYR A 500 36.32 4.01 8.51
N PHE A 501 36.57 2.73 8.22
CA PHE A 501 37.69 1.96 8.78
C PHE A 501 39.06 2.45 8.30
N LEU A 502 39.23 2.79 7.02
CA LEU A 502 40.50 3.34 6.50
C LEU A 502 40.80 4.74 7.05
N TYR A 503 39.77 5.55 7.26
CA TYR A 503 39.91 6.89 7.84
C TYR A 503 40.37 6.82 9.31
N ASN A 504 39.75 5.95 10.11
CA ASN A 504 40.14 5.73 11.51
C ASN A 504 41.51 5.03 11.67
N LEU A 505 41.92 4.22 10.69
CA LEU A 505 43.24 3.57 10.72
C LEU A 505 44.36 4.60 10.57
N ILE A 506 44.21 5.58 9.67
CA ILE A 506 45.21 6.63 9.41
C ILE A 506 45.29 7.61 10.59
N ASP A 507 44.15 7.95 11.19
CA ASP A 507 44.07 8.86 12.35
C ASP A 507 44.69 8.25 13.63
N SER A 508 44.88 6.93 13.66
CA SER A 508 45.47 6.19 14.79
C SER A 508 46.98 5.93 14.67
N MET A 509 47.64 6.33 13.58
CA MET A 509 49.05 6.03 13.30
C MET A 509 49.95 7.27 13.44
N ASN A 510 51.15 7.11 13.99
CA ASN A 510 52.12 8.20 14.15
C ASN A 510 52.85 8.50 12.81
N GLU A 511 53.39 9.73 12.62
CA GLU A 511 54.02 10.14 11.33
C GLU A 511 55.08 9.17 10.80
N THR A 512 55.83 8.50 11.69
CA THR A 512 56.83 7.50 11.33
C THR A 512 56.23 6.18 10.85
N GLU A 513 55.06 5.79 11.35
CA GLU A 513 54.34 4.58 10.94
C GLU A 513 53.57 4.80 9.64
N VAL A 514 53.01 6.00 9.44
CA VAL A 514 52.35 6.40 8.18
C VAL A 514 53.35 6.41 7.03
N HIS A 515 54.57 6.94 7.22
CA HIS A 515 55.63 6.87 6.21
C HIS A 515 56.09 5.45 5.90
N SER A 516 56.07 4.53 6.87
CA SER A 516 56.47 3.13 6.64
C SER A 516 55.44 2.30 5.84
N LYS A 517 54.18 2.75 5.78
CA LYS A 517 53.06 2.03 5.13
C LYS A 517 52.33 2.84 4.05
N GLU A 518 52.91 3.96 3.61
CA GLU A 518 52.27 4.92 2.71
C GLU A 518 51.83 4.31 1.36
N GLU A 519 52.62 3.40 0.78
CA GLU A 519 52.29 2.73 -0.49
C GLU A 519 51.08 1.78 -0.38
N GLN A 520 50.91 1.06 0.73
CA GLN A 520 49.78 0.16 0.95
C GLN A 520 48.47 0.95 1.15
N ILE A 521 48.52 2.04 1.88
CA ILE A 521 47.35 2.92 2.07
C ILE A 521 46.92 3.53 0.73
N ARG A 522 47.88 3.89 -0.14
CA ARG A 522 47.62 4.44 -1.48
C ARG A 522 47.01 3.38 -2.43
N GLU A 523 47.36 2.10 -2.31
CA GLU A 523 46.68 0.98 -3.02
C GLU A 523 45.23 0.76 -2.55
N TYR A 524 44.95 0.83 -1.24
CA TYR A 524 43.60 0.70 -0.70
C TYR A 524 42.67 1.83 -1.16
N PHE A 525 43.18 3.07 -1.26
CA PHE A 525 42.43 4.17 -1.87
C PHE A 525 42.25 4.01 -3.39
N GLY A 526 43.22 3.39 -4.09
CA GLY A 526 43.10 3.01 -5.50
C GLY A 526 41.97 1.98 -5.75
N LEU A 527 41.84 0.97 -4.89
CA LEU A 527 40.77 -0.04 -4.92
C LEU A 527 39.39 0.57 -4.62
N LEU A 528 39.30 1.49 -3.65
CA LEU A 528 38.09 2.28 -3.38
C LEU A 528 37.66 3.12 -4.59
N LYS A 529 38.61 3.75 -5.29
CA LYS A 529 38.32 4.56 -6.49
C LYS A 529 37.76 3.72 -7.65
N ASN A 530 38.16 2.46 -7.76
CA ASN A 530 37.59 1.49 -8.72
C ASN A 530 36.22 0.94 -8.26
N MET A 531 35.96 0.84 -6.95
CA MET A 531 34.65 0.42 -6.40
C MET A 531 33.58 1.53 -6.45
N VAL A 532 33.95 2.80 -6.34
CA VAL A 532 33.01 3.93 -6.50
C VAL A 532 32.50 4.05 -7.95
N ARG A 533 33.31 3.66 -8.94
CA ARG A 533 32.86 3.51 -10.35
C ARG A 533 31.75 2.46 -10.55
N LEU A 534 31.56 1.52 -9.62
CA LEU A 534 30.48 0.51 -9.66
C LEU A 534 29.16 1.01 -9.03
N GLN A 535 29.17 2.14 -8.32
CA GLN A 535 27.97 2.67 -7.65
C GLN A 535 27.09 3.50 -8.60
N THR A 536 27.67 4.19 -9.58
CA THR A 536 26.94 4.90 -10.65
C THR A 536 26.26 3.98 -11.66
N LEU A 537 26.63 2.70 -11.71
CA LEU A 537 26.01 1.69 -12.59
C LEU A 537 24.76 1.02 -11.99
N LYS A 538 24.39 1.28 -10.71
CA LYS A 538 23.31 0.55 -10.04
C LYS A 538 21.91 1.17 -10.15
N GLN A 539 21.77 2.45 -10.50
CA GLN A 539 20.45 3.06 -10.71
C GLN A 539 19.78 2.58 -12.01
N SER A 540 20.56 2.09 -12.99
CA SER A 540 20.04 1.42 -14.20
C SER A 540 19.75 -0.07 -13.99
N VAL A 541 20.24 -0.66 -12.90
CA VAL A 541 20.20 -2.13 -12.69
C VAL A 541 18.94 -2.58 -11.94
N ILE A 542 18.23 -1.70 -11.22
CA ILE A 542 17.02 -2.11 -10.47
C ILE A 542 15.85 -2.50 -11.41
N ASN A 543 15.81 -1.99 -12.65
CA ASN A 543 14.86 -2.47 -13.67
C ASN A 543 15.41 -3.64 -14.54
N SER A 544 16.68 -4.02 -14.38
CA SER A 544 17.26 -5.22 -15.00
C SER A 544 17.57 -6.36 -13.99
N SER A 545 17.32 -6.16 -12.69
CA SER A 545 17.71 -7.09 -11.61
C SER A 545 16.77 -8.28 -11.36
N ILE A 546 15.61 -8.36 -12.02
CA ILE A 546 14.86 -9.63 -12.10
C ILE A 546 15.53 -10.58 -13.12
N CYS A 547 16.49 -10.09 -13.91
CA CYS A 547 17.21 -10.87 -14.92
C CYS A 547 18.68 -11.20 -14.57
N LEU A 548 19.23 -10.83 -13.41
CA LEU A 548 20.67 -11.02 -13.10
C LEU A 548 20.99 -11.84 -11.82
N LEU A 549 20.09 -12.75 -11.39
CA LEU A 549 20.37 -13.73 -10.31
C LEU A 549 20.55 -15.18 -10.80
N ASN A 550 20.86 -15.39 -12.07
CA ASN A 550 21.36 -16.67 -12.59
C ASN A 550 22.37 -16.37 -13.69
N GLU A 551 23.63 -16.05 -13.39
CA GLU A 551 24.64 -15.95 -14.47
C GLU A 551 25.94 -16.71 -14.20
N SER A 552 26.05 -17.51 -13.12
CA SER A 552 27.31 -18.23 -12.86
C SER A 552 27.34 -19.73 -13.13
N ASN A 553 26.28 -20.39 -13.67
CA ASN A 553 26.44 -21.71 -14.32
C ASN A 553 25.23 -22.19 -15.17
N LEU A 554 24.81 -21.39 -16.15
CA LEU A 554 23.68 -21.72 -17.02
C LEU A 554 24.08 -22.76 -18.10
N GLU A 555 25.23 -22.58 -18.76
CA GLU A 555 25.66 -23.45 -19.88
C GLU A 555 25.87 -24.93 -19.51
N GLY A 556 26.45 -25.21 -18.34
CA GLY A 556 26.60 -26.59 -17.85
C GLY A 556 25.27 -27.22 -17.42
N LYS A 557 24.26 -26.40 -17.09
CA LYS A 557 22.92 -26.90 -16.80
C LYS A 557 22.15 -27.24 -18.07
N LEU A 558 22.37 -26.47 -19.13
CA LEU A 558 21.78 -26.63 -20.46
C LEU A 558 22.26 -27.92 -21.14
N SER A 559 23.58 -28.13 -21.19
CA SER A 559 24.18 -29.29 -21.84
C SER A 559 23.70 -30.60 -21.23
N PHE A 560 23.63 -30.64 -19.90
CA PHE A 560 23.01 -31.73 -19.15
C PHE A 560 21.54 -31.87 -19.57
N LEU A 561 20.67 -30.91 -19.26
CA LEU A 561 19.24 -31.04 -19.56
C LEU A 561 18.92 -31.46 -21.02
N GLU A 562 19.64 -30.95 -22.03
CA GLU A 562 19.47 -31.31 -23.45
C GLU A 562 19.71 -32.77 -23.75
N LYS A 563 20.65 -33.31 -23.02
CA LYS A 563 21.22 -34.57 -23.34
C LYS A 563 20.37 -35.53 -22.45
N THR A 564 19.94 -35.15 -21.22
CA THR A 564 18.88 -35.82 -20.44
C THR A 564 17.58 -36.07 -21.25
N LEU A 565 17.37 -35.25 -22.28
CA LEU A 565 16.28 -35.34 -23.22
C LEU A 565 16.50 -36.42 -24.30
N ALA A 566 17.72 -36.51 -24.82
CA ALA A 566 18.13 -37.53 -25.81
C ALA A 566 18.00 -38.95 -25.25
N GLU A 567 18.11 -39.07 -23.94
CA GLU A 567 17.93 -40.29 -23.16
C GLU A 567 16.55 -40.88 -23.23
N LEU A 568 15.59 -40.04 -22.88
CA LEU A 568 14.24 -40.42 -22.58
C LEU A 568 13.56 -40.81 -23.90
N LYS A 569 14.02 -40.22 -25.00
CA LYS A 569 13.63 -40.60 -26.37
C LYS A 569 14.27 -41.90 -26.85
N ALA A 570 15.54 -42.17 -26.53
CA ALA A 570 16.17 -43.45 -26.87
C ALA A 570 15.46 -44.64 -26.18
N GLU A 571 14.73 -44.38 -25.11
CA GLU A 571 13.95 -45.35 -24.33
C GLU A 571 12.44 -45.31 -24.47
N GLY A 572 11.90 -44.37 -25.25
CA GLY A 572 10.45 -44.24 -25.44
C GLY A 572 9.65 -43.84 -24.19
N LYS A 573 10.27 -43.15 -23.22
CA LYS A 573 9.63 -42.66 -21.98
C LYS A 573 9.16 -41.19 -22.14
N GLU A 574 8.21 -40.77 -21.30
CA GLU A 574 7.53 -39.46 -21.41
C GLU A 574 8.49 -38.27 -21.17
N ALA A 575 8.92 -37.61 -22.24
CA ALA A 575 9.95 -36.56 -22.21
C ALA A 575 9.41 -35.13 -21.94
N SER A 576 8.09 -34.94 -21.88
CA SER A 576 7.44 -33.62 -21.91
C SER A 576 7.84 -32.67 -20.76
N SER A 577 8.04 -33.22 -19.55
CA SER A 577 8.38 -32.43 -18.36
C SER A 577 9.83 -31.97 -18.33
N THR A 578 10.75 -32.80 -18.85
CA THR A 578 12.17 -32.52 -18.99
C THR A 578 12.39 -31.55 -20.15
N LEU A 579 11.68 -31.74 -21.26
CA LEU A 579 11.64 -30.83 -22.42
C LEU A 579 11.24 -29.41 -22.01
N LYS A 580 10.20 -29.28 -21.18
CA LYS A 580 9.79 -27.99 -20.63
C LYS A 580 10.90 -27.30 -19.81
N LYS A 581 11.64 -28.06 -19.00
CA LYS A 581 12.75 -27.53 -18.20
C LYS A 581 13.93 -27.09 -19.07
N VAL A 582 14.31 -27.90 -20.06
CA VAL A 582 15.33 -27.56 -21.07
C VAL A 582 14.97 -26.26 -21.77
N ILE A 583 13.75 -26.18 -22.29
CA ILE A 583 13.25 -24.98 -22.97
C ILE A 583 13.25 -23.77 -22.03
N THR A 584 12.85 -23.92 -20.77
CA THR A 584 12.87 -22.81 -19.79
C THR A 584 14.29 -22.28 -19.56
N VAL A 585 15.29 -23.16 -19.49
CA VAL A 585 16.70 -22.79 -19.32
C VAL A 585 17.26 -22.16 -20.60
N LEU A 586 16.97 -22.72 -21.78
CA LEU A 586 17.32 -22.12 -23.09
C LEU A 586 16.71 -20.73 -23.26
N CYS A 587 15.49 -20.53 -22.77
CA CYS A 587 14.83 -19.23 -22.81
C CYS A 587 15.44 -18.22 -21.83
N ALA A 588 16.08 -18.69 -20.76
CA ALA A 588 16.82 -17.84 -19.83
C ALA A 588 18.22 -17.47 -20.38
N GLU A 589 18.83 -18.33 -21.20
CA GLU A 589 20.13 -18.09 -21.86
C GLU A 589 20.04 -17.34 -23.19
N GLU A 590 18.85 -17.06 -23.69
CA GLU A 590 18.66 -16.43 -25.01
C GLU A 590 19.31 -17.24 -26.17
N LYS A 591 19.24 -18.58 -26.11
CA LYS A 591 19.76 -19.48 -27.17
C LYS A 591 18.65 -19.98 -28.10
N LEU A 592 18.24 -19.12 -29.04
CA LEU A 592 17.12 -19.38 -29.96
C LEU A 592 17.33 -20.60 -30.89
N GLU A 593 18.45 -20.62 -31.62
CA GLU A 593 18.69 -21.62 -32.68
C GLU A 593 18.65 -23.04 -32.12
N ARG A 594 19.29 -23.24 -30.97
CA ARG A 594 19.34 -24.52 -30.28
C ARG A 594 17.98 -24.97 -29.72
N ALA A 595 17.16 -24.03 -29.25
CA ALA A 595 15.81 -24.31 -28.78
C ALA A 595 14.87 -24.74 -29.92
N LEU A 596 15.04 -24.18 -31.12
CA LEU A 596 14.30 -24.56 -32.31
C LEU A 596 14.74 -25.92 -32.86
N GLU A 597 16.04 -26.23 -32.83
CA GLU A 597 16.56 -27.57 -33.18
C GLU A 597 15.96 -28.67 -32.30
N LEU A 598 15.91 -28.44 -30.98
CA LEU A 598 15.31 -29.39 -30.03
C LEU A 598 13.80 -29.52 -30.24
N LYS A 599 13.12 -28.44 -30.60
CA LYS A 599 11.70 -28.50 -30.97
C LYS A 599 11.45 -29.41 -32.18
N ILE A 600 12.30 -29.35 -33.22
CA ILE A 600 12.19 -30.23 -34.40
C ILE A 600 12.48 -31.68 -34.03
N GLN A 601 13.45 -31.91 -33.14
CA GLN A 601 13.83 -33.25 -32.73
C GLN A 601 12.80 -33.94 -31.81
N TYR A 602 12.04 -33.20 -31.00
CA TYR A 602 11.13 -33.75 -29.97
C TYR A 602 9.68 -33.28 -30.14
N GLU A 603 9.24 -33.07 -31.38
CA GLU A 603 7.93 -32.49 -31.68
C GLU A 603 6.76 -33.29 -31.08
N ALA A 604 6.87 -34.63 -30.99
CA ALA A 604 5.84 -35.51 -30.42
C ALA A 604 5.55 -35.23 -28.94
N ASP A 605 6.58 -34.93 -28.13
CA ASP A 605 6.50 -34.81 -26.66
C ASP A 605 6.32 -33.36 -26.16
N MET A 606 6.21 -32.40 -27.08
CA MET A 606 6.08 -30.98 -26.73
C MET A 606 4.74 -30.67 -26.02
N SER A 607 4.83 -30.10 -24.82
CA SER A 607 3.67 -29.62 -24.06
C SER A 607 3.22 -28.21 -24.50
N PRO A 608 1.95 -27.84 -24.33
CA PRO A 608 1.44 -26.49 -24.62
C PRO A 608 2.24 -25.38 -23.90
N ALA A 609 2.66 -25.63 -22.66
CA ALA A 609 3.47 -24.70 -21.88
C ALA A 609 4.91 -24.53 -22.44
N ALA A 610 5.48 -25.57 -23.06
CA ALA A 610 6.78 -25.50 -23.71
C ALA A 610 6.71 -24.71 -25.03
N TYR A 611 5.67 -24.91 -25.83
CA TYR A 611 5.39 -24.07 -27.01
C TYR A 611 5.22 -22.60 -26.63
N ALA A 612 4.43 -22.32 -25.58
CA ALA A 612 4.27 -20.96 -25.08
C ALA A 612 5.62 -20.30 -24.73
N MET A 613 6.53 -21.05 -24.08
CA MET A 613 7.84 -20.53 -23.70
C MET A 613 8.74 -20.27 -24.91
N LEU A 614 8.76 -21.17 -25.91
CA LEU A 614 9.49 -20.97 -27.17
C LEU A 614 8.95 -19.77 -27.95
N ILE A 615 7.62 -19.60 -28.03
CA ILE A 615 7.01 -18.43 -28.66
C ILE A 615 7.54 -17.16 -28.02
N ASN A 616 7.60 -17.09 -26.69
CA ASN A 616 8.14 -15.93 -25.97
C ASN A 616 9.64 -15.71 -26.25
N LEU A 617 10.44 -16.77 -26.38
CA LEU A 617 11.85 -16.69 -26.75
C LEU A 617 12.04 -16.15 -28.18
N CYS A 618 11.31 -16.69 -29.16
CA CYS A 618 11.29 -16.16 -30.53
C CYS A 618 10.90 -14.67 -30.54
N CYS A 619 9.98 -14.27 -29.67
CA CYS A 619 9.56 -12.88 -29.52
C CYS A 619 10.63 -11.96 -28.88
N ARG A 620 11.58 -12.51 -28.11
CA ARG A 620 12.72 -11.74 -27.57
C ARG A 620 13.81 -11.54 -28.62
N HIS A 621 14.07 -12.55 -29.43
CA HIS A 621 15.04 -12.52 -30.54
C HIS A 621 14.50 -11.90 -31.84
N ASP A 622 13.28 -11.36 -31.82
CA ASP A 622 12.67 -10.72 -32.98
C ASP A 622 12.53 -11.65 -34.20
N ASN A 623 12.27 -12.95 -33.99
CA ASN A 623 12.04 -13.92 -35.07
C ASN A 623 10.54 -14.21 -35.22
N ALA A 624 9.87 -13.45 -36.09
CA ALA A 624 8.41 -13.52 -36.30
C ALA A 624 7.93 -14.81 -36.98
N GLU A 625 8.71 -15.36 -37.91
CA GLU A 625 8.30 -16.50 -38.74
C GLU A 625 8.18 -17.79 -37.95
N GLU A 626 9.21 -18.08 -37.15
CA GLU A 626 9.20 -19.27 -36.31
C GLU A 626 8.21 -19.14 -35.14
N ALA A 627 7.99 -17.91 -34.63
CA ALA A 627 6.97 -17.67 -33.61
C ALA A 627 5.54 -18.00 -34.09
N LEU A 628 5.19 -17.62 -35.34
CA LEU A 628 3.91 -17.97 -35.96
C LEU A 628 3.77 -19.46 -36.20
N LYS A 629 4.83 -20.08 -36.72
CA LYS A 629 4.85 -21.52 -37.00
C LYS A 629 4.62 -22.33 -35.72
N LEU A 630 5.29 -21.97 -34.62
CA LEU A 630 5.09 -22.56 -33.30
C LEU A 630 3.67 -22.37 -32.76
N LYS A 631 3.05 -21.21 -33.03
CA LYS A 631 1.66 -20.93 -32.62
C LYS A 631 0.65 -21.76 -33.42
N MET A 632 0.87 -21.92 -34.72
CA MET A 632 0.01 -22.76 -35.58
C MET A 632 0.11 -24.24 -35.18
N GLU A 633 1.31 -24.72 -34.83
CA GLU A 633 1.51 -26.08 -34.32
C GLU A 633 0.84 -26.29 -32.94
N LEU A 634 0.91 -25.30 -32.04
CA LEU A 634 0.19 -25.32 -30.78
C LEU A 634 -1.33 -25.44 -30.99
N ALA A 635 -1.88 -24.66 -31.92
CA ALA A 635 -3.30 -24.69 -32.25
C ALA A 635 -3.75 -26.02 -32.91
N ARG A 636 -2.87 -26.70 -33.67
CA ARG A 636 -3.14 -28.03 -34.24
C ARG A 636 -3.13 -29.14 -33.20
N LYS A 637 -2.29 -29.04 -32.16
CA LYS A 637 -2.18 -30.04 -31.10
C LYS A 637 -3.26 -29.90 -30.03
N ASP A 638 -3.57 -28.68 -29.61
CA ASP A 638 -4.52 -28.43 -28.53
C ASP A 638 -5.21 -27.08 -28.71
N SER A 639 -6.45 -27.08 -29.21
CA SER A 639 -7.16 -25.85 -29.56
C SER A 639 -7.64 -25.06 -28.34
N GLU A 640 -7.82 -25.72 -27.19
CA GLU A 640 -8.40 -25.11 -25.98
C GLU A 640 -7.38 -24.30 -25.15
N VAL A 641 -6.07 -24.60 -25.26
CA VAL A 641 -5.07 -23.92 -24.44
C VAL A 641 -4.83 -22.49 -24.93
N ALA A 642 -5.10 -21.51 -24.06
CA ALA A 642 -4.80 -20.10 -24.29
C ALA A 642 -3.36 -19.76 -23.88
N LEU A 643 -2.68 -18.88 -24.63
CA LEU A 643 -1.47 -18.24 -24.13
C LEU A 643 -1.84 -17.20 -23.05
N ASP A 644 -0.92 -16.91 -22.15
CA ASP A 644 -1.06 -15.80 -21.21
C ASP A 644 -0.98 -14.44 -21.94
N ALA A 645 -1.67 -13.45 -21.37
CA ALA A 645 -1.76 -12.08 -21.90
C ALA A 645 -0.39 -11.47 -22.27
N GLN A 646 0.65 -11.71 -21.45
CA GLN A 646 1.98 -11.17 -21.69
C GLN A 646 2.64 -11.79 -22.93
N LYS A 647 2.41 -13.08 -23.21
CA LYS A 647 2.97 -13.77 -24.38
C LYS A 647 2.20 -13.43 -25.66
N TYR A 648 0.88 -13.29 -25.61
CA TYR A 648 0.10 -12.77 -26.75
C TYR A 648 0.58 -11.37 -27.15
N VAL A 649 0.75 -10.45 -26.18
CA VAL A 649 1.24 -9.09 -26.47
C VAL A 649 2.68 -9.10 -27.00
N ALA A 650 3.56 -9.97 -26.48
CA ALA A 650 4.92 -10.12 -27.00
C ALA A 650 4.95 -10.62 -28.46
N LEU A 651 4.03 -11.52 -28.83
CA LEU A 651 3.87 -12.02 -30.19
C LEU A 651 3.33 -10.94 -31.13
N VAL A 652 2.26 -10.24 -30.73
CA VAL A 652 1.71 -9.09 -31.47
C VAL A 652 2.81 -8.05 -31.74
N ARG A 653 3.73 -7.84 -30.79
CA ARG A 653 4.85 -6.92 -30.95
C ARG A 653 5.83 -7.32 -32.05
N VAL A 654 6.27 -8.56 -32.05
CA VAL A 654 7.23 -9.04 -33.06
C VAL A 654 6.58 -9.11 -34.45
N LEU A 655 5.31 -9.52 -34.52
CA LEU A 655 4.56 -9.51 -35.78
C LEU A 655 4.40 -8.11 -36.35
N SER A 656 4.02 -7.15 -35.51
CA SER A 656 3.92 -5.74 -35.90
C SER A 656 5.28 -5.19 -36.36
N LYS A 657 6.38 -5.57 -35.70
CA LYS A 657 7.73 -5.15 -36.10
C LYS A 657 8.13 -5.70 -37.46
N HIS A 658 7.72 -6.91 -37.84
CA HIS A 658 8.01 -7.53 -39.14
C HIS A 658 6.98 -7.23 -40.24
N GLY A 659 5.99 -6.38 -39.97
CA GLY A 659 4.95 -5.99 -40.95
C GLY A 659 3.90 -7.07 -41.22
N LYS A 660 3.80 -8.11 -40.36
CA LYS A 660 2.82 -9.20 -40.46
C LYS A 660 1.54 -8.86 -39.71
N LEU A 661 0.76 -7.95 -40.30
CA LEU A 661 -0.37 -7.29 -39.64
C LEU A 661 -1.60 -8.20 -39.48
N GLU A 662 -1.97 -8.96 -40.51
CA GLU A 662 -3.16 -9.80 -40.46
C GLU A 662 -3.03 -10.87 -39.38
N GLU A 663 -1.84 -11.45 -39.26
CA GLU A 663 -1.54 -12.44 -38.23
C GLU A 663 -1.55 -11.82 -36.83
N ALA A 664 -1.10 -10.57 -36.68
CA ALA A 664 -1.19 -9.86 -35.40
C ALA A 664 -2.65 -9.59 -35.00
N ILE A 665 -3.52 -9.24 -35.96
CA ILE A 665 -4.95 -9.05 -35.76
C ILE A 665 -5.63 -10.36 -35.36
N ASP A 666 -5.29 -11.47 -36.02
CA ASP A 666 -5.85 -12.77 -35.71
C ASP A 666 -5.45 -13.26 -34.31
N MET A 667 -4.24 -12.94 -33.84
CA MET A 667 -3.84 -13.21 -32.45
C MET A 667 -4.66 -12.40 -31.43
N LEU A 668 -5.05 -11.16 -31.75
CA LEU A 668 -5.93 -10.36 -30.89
C LEU A 668 -7.36 -10.90 -30.86
N LYS A 669 -7.89 -11.37 -31.99
CA LYS A 669 -9.19 -12.05 -32.05
C LYS A 669 -9.18 -13.33 -31.22
N GLU A 670 -8.15 -14.17 -31.37
CA GLU A 670 -8.00 -15.40 -30.56
C GLU A 670 -7.93 -15.09 -29.06
N MET A 671 -7.25 -14.00 -28.68
CA MET A 671 -7.16 -13.57 -27.28
C MET A 671 -8.54 -13.22 -26.69
N LYS A 672 -9.45 -12.67 -27.50
CA LYS A 672 -10.85 -12.41 -27.10
C LYS A 672 -11.68 -13.69 -27.07
N GLU A 673 -11.57 -14.55 -28.09
CA GLU A 673 -12.29 -15.83 -28.15
C GLU A 673 -11.99 -16.71 -26.94
N LYS A 674 -10.75 -16.65 -26.42
CA LYS A 674 -10.29 -17.40 -25.25
C LYS A 674 -10.39 -16.64 -23.91
N ASP A 675 -11.05 -15.48 -23.87
CA ASP A 675 -11.32 -14.65 -22.67
C ASP A 675 -10.08 -14.34 -21.79
N VAL A 676 -8.96 -13.95 -22.41
CA VAL A 676 -7.72 -13.63 -21.68
C VAL A 676 -7.72 -12.16 -21.23
N GLN A 677 -7.79 -11.92 -19.93
CA GLN A 677 -7.84 -10.56 -19.36
C GLN A 677 -6.51 -9.80 -19.46
N LEU A 678 -6.57 -8.53 -19.89
CA LEU A 678 -5.45 -7.59 -19.89
C LEU A 678 -5.31 -6.88 -18.53
N ARG A 679 -4.08 -6.81 -18.01
CA ARG A 679 -3.68 -5.98 -16.86
C ARG A 679 -3.04 -4.66 -17.32
N ASP A 680 -2.93 -3.66 -16.46
CA ASP A 680 -2.33 -2.36 -16.78
C ASP A 680 -0.87 -2.45 -17.27
N SER A 681 -0.10 -3.43 -16.77
CA SER A 681 1.27 -3.70 -17.23
C SER A 681 1.31 -4.21 -18.67
N THR A 682 0.35 -5.04 -19.08
CA THR A 682 0.22 -5.52 -20.46
C THR A 682 -0.27 -4.43 -21.42
N ILE A 683 -1.09 -3.49 -20.95
CA ILE A 683 -1.51 -2.31 -21.73
C ILE A 683 -0.33 -1.39 -22.02
N SER A 684 0.56 -1.20 -21.05
CA SER A 684 1.81 -0.45 -21.22
C SER A 684 2.73 -1.08 -22.28
N LEU A 685 2.83 -2.42 -22.28
CA LEU A 685 3.61 -3.17 -23.27
C LEU A 685 3.02 -3.07 -24.69
N LEU A 686 1.69 -3.10 -24.80
CA LEU A 686 0.97 -2.88 -26.06
C LEU A 686 1.18 -1.45 -26.59
N THR A 687 1.18 -0.46 -25.70
CA THR A 687 1.48 0.94 -26.04
C THR A 687 2.91 1.09 -26.56
N LEU A 688 3.90 0.48 -25.88
CA LEU A 688 5.29 0.48 -26.32
C LEU A 688 5.45 -0.18 -27.70
N THR A 689 4.72 -1.27 -27.93
CA THR A 689 4.69 -1.98 -29.21
C THR A 689 4.20 -1.09 -30.35
N MET A 690 3.08 -0.40 -30.14
CA MET A 690 2.56 0.55 -31.13
C MET A 690 3.51 1.73 -31.33
N ASN A 691 4.21 2.21 -30.30
CA ASN A 691 5.24 3.24 -30.44
C ASN A 691 6.45 2.76 -31.26
N THR A 692 6.88 1.50 -31.12
CA THR A 692 7.94 0.95 -31.97
C THR A 692 7.51 0.79 -33.43
N ALA A 693 6.22 0.53 -33.68
CA ALA A 693 5.65 0.55 -35.03
C ALA A 693 5.55 1.99 -35.59
N ALA A 694 5.25 2.97 -34.73
CA ALA A 694 5.19 4.39 -35.12
C ALA A 694 6.52 4.90 -35.68
N MET A 695 7.64 4.52 -35.04
CA MET A 695 9.00 4.85 -35.50
C MET A 695 9.36 4.28 -36.90
N LYS A 696 8.63 3.24 -37.36
CA LYS A 696 8.80 2.67 -38.69
C LYS A 696 7.96 3.35 -39.78
N GLY A 697 7.07 4.27 -39.39
CA GLY A 697 6.26 5.06 -40.34
C GLY A 697 5.03 4.36 -40.91
N ASP A 698 4.58 3.22 -40.34
CA ASP A 698 3.44 2.46 -40.87
C ASP A 698 2.11 2.80 -40.17
N ALA A 699 1.52 3.92 -40.58
CA ALA A 699 0.31 4.46 -39.95
C ALA A 699 -0.96 3.59 -40.16
N ASN A 700 -1.06 2.90 -41.29
CA ASN A 700 -2.24 2.07 -41.61
C ASN A 700 -2.27 0.81 -40.73
N THR A 701 -1.11 0.22 -40.46
CA THR A 701 -0.95 -0.92 -39.58
C THR A 701 -1.32 -0.58 -38.14
N ILE A 702 -0.92 0.60 -37.66
CA ILE A 702 -1.28 1.07 -36.31
C ILE A 702 -2.77 1.34 -36.19
N ARG A 703 -3.39 1.99 -37.20
CA ARG A 703 -4.84 2.26 -37.21
C ARG A 703 -5.65 0.96 -37.12
N ARG A 704 -5.32 -0.03 -37.97
CA ARG A 704 -6.02 -1.33 -37.98
C ARG A 704 -5.85 -2.11 -36.68
N LEU A 705 -4.67 -2.09 -36.06
CA LEU A 705 -4.46 -2.70 -34.74
C LEU A 705 -5.29 -1.99 -33.66
N GLN A 706 -5.30 -0.67 -33.65
CA GLN A 706 -6.04 0.15 -32.69
C GLN A 706 -7.56 -0.09 -32.78
N GLU A 707 -8.12 -0.06 -34.00
CA GLU A 707 -9.53 -0.38 -34.26
C GLU A 707 -9.88 -1.79 -33.81
N THR A 708 -9.01 -2.77 -34.10
CA THR A 708 -9.20 -4.16 -33.68
C THR A 708 -9.24 -4.28 -32.15
N ILE A 709 -8.31 -3.64 -31.44
CA ILE A 709 -8.26 -3.68 -29.97
C ILE A 709 -9.56 -3.11 -29.36
N PHE A 710 -10.06 -2.00 -29.91
CA PHE A 710 -11.25 -1.33 -29.39
C PHE A 710 -12.56 -2.02 -29.77
N THR A 711 -12.70 -2.49 -31.01
CA THR A 711 -13.87 -3.28 -31.45
C THR A 711 -13.96 -4.62 -30.71
N LEU A 712 -12.82 -5.22 -30.38
CA LEU A 712 -12.77 -6.42 -29.56
C LEU A 712 -13.02 -6.13 -28.07
N GLY A 713 -12.97 -4.88 -27.60
CA GLY A 713 -13.23 -4.54 -26.20
C GLY A 713 -12.14 -4.99 -25.23
N LEU A 714 -10.93 -5.27 -25.74
CA LEU A 714 -9.82 -5.81 -24.95
C LEU A 714 -9.24 -4.76 -23.98
N ALA A 715 -9.20 -3.49 -24.36
CA ALA A 715 -8.72 -2.40 -23.54
C ALA A 715 -9.56 -1.13 -23.74
N LYS A 716 -9.76 -0.36 -22.68
CA LYS A 716 -10.41 0.95 -22.78
C LYS A 716 -9.49 1.93 -23.52
N PRO A 717 -10.04 2.76 -24.43
CA PRO A 717 -9.28 3.83 -25.09
C PRO A 717 -8.65 4.75 -24.06
N SER A 718 -7.33 4.80 -24.02
CA SER A 718 -6.56 5.71 -23.18
C SER A 718 -5.69 6.61 -24.05
N SER A 719 -5.35 7.81 -23.53
CA SER A 719 -4.45 8.75 -24.22
C SER A 719 -3.14 8.07 -24.66
N ASN A 720 -2.62 7.16 -23.84
CA ASN A 720 -1.40 6.41 -24.12
C ASN A 720 -1.56 5.43 -25.30
N LEU A 721 -2.68 4.70 -25.40
CA LEU A 721 -2.94 3.78 -26.52
C LEU A 721 -3.24 4.51 -27.84
N CYS A 722 -3.75 5.73 -27.78
CA CYS A 722 -4.08 6.52 -28.96
C CYS A 722 -2.91 7.40 -29.45
N SER A 723 -1.92 7.67 -28.59
CA SER A 723 -0.72 8.44 -28.92
C SER A 723 0.11 7.91 -30.10
N PRO A 724 0.35 6.59 -30.27
CA PRO A 724 1.30 6.07 -31.25
C PRO A 724 0.92 6.35 -32.71
N LEU A 725 -0.38 6.31 -33.04
CA LEU A 725 -0.88 6.63 -34.39
C LEU A 725 -0.55 8.08 -34.75
N ILE A 726 -0.80 8.99 -33.82
CA ILE A 726 -0.52 10.41 -33.99
C ILE A 726 0.99 10.63 -34.10
N THR A 727 1.80 10.01 -33.23
CA THR A 727 3.27 10.08 -33.29
C THR A 727 3.82 9.64 -34.66
N CYS A 728 3.30 8.56 -35.24
CA CYS A 728 3.70 8.08 -36.57
C CYS A 728 3.47 9.14 -37.67
N TYR A 729 2.33 9.83 -37.63
CA TYR A 729 2.03 10.90 -38.58
C TYR A 729 2.88 12.16 -38.34
N LEU A 730 3.21 12.46 -37.08
CA LEU A 730 4.11 13.58 -36.74
C LEU A 730 5.54 13.33 -37.25
N GLU A 731 6.09 12.13 -37.05
CA GLU A 731 7.45 11.76 -37.46
C GLU A 731 7.60 11.64 -38.99
N SER A 732 6.57 11.15 -39.68
CA SER A 732 6.51 11.15 -41.15
C SER A 732 6.30 12.55 -41.75
N GLY A 733 6.09 13.57 -40.91
CA GLY A 733 5.82 14.94 -41.32
C GLY A 733 4.43 15.14 -41.97
N ASN A 734 3.54 14.15 -41.91
CA ASN A 734 2.18 14.27 -42.44
C ASN A 734 1.24 14.81 -41.37
N TYR A 735 1.26 16.12 -41.16
CA TYR A 735 0.46 16.78 -40.14
C TYR A 735 -1.05 16.78 -40.42
N ALA A 736 -1.46 16.77 -41.70
CA ALA A 736 -2.87 16.63 -42.07
C ALA A 736 -3.43 15.28 -41.59
N GLY A 737 -2.70 14.19 -41.87
CA GLY A 737 -3.05 12.86 -41.37
C GLY A 737 -3.01 12.74 -39.84
N ALA A 738 -2.07 13.42 -39.18
CA ALA A 738 -2.01 13.48 -37.71
C ALA A 738 -3.24 14.20 -37.11
N PHE A 739 -3.66 15.30 -37.74
CA PHE A 739 -4.83 16.05 -37.30
C PHE A 739 -6.12 15.25 -37.49
N ASP A 740 -6.33 14.66 -38.67
CA ASP A 740 -7.50 13.84 -38.96
C ASP A 740 -7.62 12.66 -37.98
N ALA A 741 -6.49 11.98 -37.69
CA ALA A 741 -6.44 10.92 -36.68
C ALA A 741 -6.76 11.43 -35.26
N THR A 742 -6.33 12.64 -34.90
CA THR A 742 -6.64 13.25 -33.60
C THR A 742 -8.12 13.59 -33.47
N VAL A 743 -8.73 14.11 -34.54
CA VAL A 743 -10.17 14.43 -34.60
C VAL A 743 -11.00 13.15 -34.51
N GLU A 744 -10.59 12.09 -35.21
CA GLU A 744 -11.26 10.79 -35.17
C GLU A 744 -11.22 10.18 -33.76
N VAL A 745 -10.06 10.14 -33.12
CA VAL A 745 -9.89 9.63 -31.75
C VAL A 745 -10.72 10.44 -30.76
N HIS A 746 -10.78 11.76 -30.92
CA HIS A 746 -11.59 12.62 -30.04
C HIS A 746 -13.08 12.34 -30.19
N LYS A 747 -13.59 12.24 -31.43
CA LYS A 747 -15.00 11.97 -31.70
C LYS A 747 -15.45 10.59 -31.21
N GLN A 748 -14.60 9.57 -31.36
CA GLN A 748 -14.94 8.20 -30.96
C GLN A 748 -14.70 7.93 -29.47
N TYR A 749 -13.68 8.53 -28.86
CA TYR A 749 -13.19 8.14 -27.54
C TYR A 749 -13.01 9.28 -26.53
N ASN A 750 -13.29 10.54 -26.91
CA ASN A 750 -13.11 11.74 -26.07
C ASN A 750 -11.70 11.87 -25.48
N GLN A 751 -10.67 11.50 -26.26
CA GLN A 751 -9.26 11.64 -25.92
C GLN A 751 -8.55 12.48 -26.98
N MET A 752 -7.61 13.33 -26.58
CA MET A 752 -6.81 14.17 -27.49
C MET A 752 -5.30 14.07 -27.14
N PRO A 753 -4.64 12.97 -27.52
CA PRO A 753 -3.21 12.78 -27.29
C PRO A 753 -2.39 13.72 -28.19
N LYS A 754 -1.17 14.06 -27.76
CA LYS A 754 -0.11 14.66 -28.62
C LYS A 754 -0.45 15.96 -29.38
N ILE A 755 -1.54 16.64 -29.02
CA ILE A 755 -1.97 17.87 -29.68
C ILE A 755 -0.93 19.00 -29.63
N HIS A 756 -0.20 19.14 -28.52
CA HIS A 756 0.88 20.12 -28.39
C HIS A 756 2.01 19.87 -29.40
N ASP A 757 2.40 18.61 -29.58
CA ASP A 757 3.47 18.24 -30.50
C ASP A 757 3.04 18.44 -31.97
N LEU A 758 1.75 18.24 -32.29
CA LEU A 758 1.16 18.59 -33.60
C LEU A 758 1.21 20.10 -33.88
N ILE A 759 0.84 20.93 -32.90
CA ILE A 759 0.87 22.39 -33.06
C ILE A 759 2.32 22.86 -33.23
N CYS A 760 3.27 22.34 -32.43
CA CYS A 760 4.70 22.65 -32.61
C CYS A 760 5.18 22.32 -34.02
N GLY A 761 4.89 21.11 -34.52
CA GLY A 761 5.30 20.69 -35.86
C GLY A 761 4.70 21.55 -36.97
N LEU A 762 3.45 22.01 -36.82
CA LEU A 762 2.80 22.92 -37.77
C LEU A 762 3.39 24.33 -37.75
N VAL A 763 3.70 24.84 -36.57
CA VAL A 763 4.37 26.14 -36.40
C VAL A 763 5.79 26.11 -36.98
N GLU A 764 6.52 25.00 -36.84
CA GLU A 764 7.85 24.81 -37.44
C GLU A 764 7.79 24.77 -38.97
N LYS A 765 6.82 24.05 -39.56
CA LYS A 765 6.65 24.03 -41.04
C LYS A 765 6.04 25.32 -41.60
N GLY A 766 5.31 26.09 -40.80
CA GLY A 766 4.66 27.33 -41.23
C GLY A 766 3.38 27.11 -42.06
N ASP A 767 2.70 25.97 -41.90
CA ASP A 767 1.43 25.67 -42.59
C ASP A 767 0.25 26.38 -41.89
N ALA A 768 -0.04 27.61 -42.34
CA ALA A 768 -1.06 28.46 -41.72
C ALA A 768 -2.50 27.95 -41.93
N GLU A 769 -2.79 27.31 -43.07
CA GLU A 769 -4.13 26.80 -43.38
C GLU A 769 -4.49 25.62 -42.49
N LEU A 770 -3.58 24.66 -42.31
CA LEU A 770 -3.83 23.51 -41.44
C LEU A 770 -3.82 23.92 -39.95
N LEU A 771 -2.94 24.86 -39.57
CA LEU A 771 -2.92 25.41 -38.21
C LEU A 771 -4.26 26.07 -37.88
N GLN A 772 -4.85 26.86 -38.79
CA GLN A 772 -6.16 27.49 -38.56
C GLN A 772 -7.28 26.44 -38.36
N LYS A 773 -7.29 25.37 -39.17
CA LYS A 773 -8.25 24.26 -39.01
C LYS A 773 -8.09 23.55 -37.66
N VAL A 774 -6.85 23.34 -37.21
CA VAL A 774 -6.55 22.76 -35.88
C VAL A 774 -7.04 23.67 -34.75
N MET A 775 -6.85 24.99 -34.89
CA MET A 775 -7.29 25.96 -33.90
C MET A 775 -8.80 26.11 -33.84
N GLU A 776 -9.52 26.05 -34.97
CA GLU A 776 -10.98 26.02 -34.99
C GLU A 776 -11.52 24.80 -34.24
N PHE A 777 -10.96 23.62 -34.48
CA PHE A 777 -11.33 22.40 -33.77
C PHE A 777 -11.03 22.49 -32.26
N LEU A 778 -9.85 22.98 -31.88
CA LEU A 778 -9.49 23.17 -30.47
C LEU A 778 -10.37 24.21 -29.76
N SER A 779 -10.74 25.27 -30.47
CA SER A 779 -11.66 26.28 -29.96
C SER A 779 -13.05 25.70 -29.68
N GLN A 780 -13.57 24.88 -30.60
CA GLN A 780 -14.88 24.22 -30.44
C GLN A 780 -14.90 23.23 -29.27
N GLU A 781 -13.83 22.44 -29.08
CA GLU A 781 -13.83 21.34 -28.11
C GLU A 781 -13.25 21.69 -26.74
N ARG A 782 -12.18 22.50 -26.66
CA ARG A 782 -11.50 22.87 -25.40
C ARG A 782 -11.75 24.32 -24.97
N GLY A 783 -12.39 25.12 -25.81
CA GLY A 783 -12.62 26.55 -25.63
C GLY A 783 -11.42 27.41 -26.05
N GLU A 784 -11.71 28.64 -26.47
CA GLU A 784 -10.74 29.62 -26.99
C GLU A 784 -9.54 29.85 -26.05
N MET A 785 -9.77 29.95 -24.73
CA MET A 785 -8.71 30.20 -23.76
C MET A 785 -7.69 29.06 -23.69
N MET A 786 -8.12 27.80 -23.77
CA MET A 786 -7.21 26.65 -23.72
C MET A 786 -6.43 26.50 -25.03
N MET A 787 -7.08 26.80 -26.16
CA MET A 787 -6.45 26.87 -27.48
C MET A 787 -5.33 27.92 -27.50
N LEU A 788 -5.58 29.12 -26.97
CA LEU A 788 -4.56 30.18 -26.88
C LEU A 788 -3.35 29.76 -26.05
N TYR A 789 -3.54 29.00 -24.96
CA TYR A 789 -2.42 28.45 -24.18
C TYR A 789 -1.64 27.39 -24.94
N ASP A 790 -2.31 26.46 -25.64
CA ASP A 790 -1.64 25.46 -26.47
C ASP A 790 -0.81 26.11 -27.59
N LEU A 791 -1.35 27.16 -28.24
CA LEU A 791 -0.63 27.94 -29.24
C LEU A 791 0.53 28.75 -28.64
N TYR A 792 0.33 29.34 -27.46
CA TYR A 792 1.37 30.06 -26.72
C TYR A 792 2.57 29.16 -26.39
N PHE A 793 2.32 27.97 -25.82
CA PHE A 793 3.39 27.03 -25.49
C PHE A 793 4.08 26.47 -26.73
N ALA A 794 3.34 26.30 -27.84
CA ALA A 794 3.95 25.91 -29.11
C ALA A 794 4.92 26.98 -29.61
N PHE A 795 4.50 28.26 -29.66
CA PHE A 795 5.40 29.36 -30.08
C PHE A 795 6.62 29.54 -29.16
N LEU A 796 6.47 29.28 -27.86
CA LEU A 796 7.59 29.21 -26.93
C LEU A 796 8.58 28.11 -27.29
N GLN A 797 8.09 26.89 -27.53
CA GLN A 797 8.94 25.74 -27.82
C GLN A 797 9.64 25.87 -29.18
N THR A 798 9.01 26.51 -30.16
CA THR A 798 9.59 26.77 -31.50
C THR A 798 10.45 28.03 -31.56
N GLY A 799 10.72 28.72 -30.44
CA GLY A 799 11.55 29.93 -30.40
C GLY A 799 10.92 31.20 -30.99
N ARG A 800 9.61 31.20 -31.29
CA ARG A 800 8.88 32.36 -31.85
C ARG A 800 8.31 33.25 -30.75
N TYR A 801 9.19 33.77 -29.89
CA TYR A 801 8.80 34.51 -28.67
C TYR A 801 7.96 35.77 -28.93
N LYS A 802 8.16 36.43 -30.08
CA LYS A 802 7.37 37.63 -30.46
C LYS A 802 5.90 37.32 -30.70
N GLU A 803 5.61 36.16 -31.29
CA GLU A 803 4.24 35.69 -31.55
C GLU A 803 3.62 35.18 -30.24
N ALA A 804 4.37 34.45 -29.42
CA ALA A 804 3.97 34.02 -28.08
C ALA A 804 3.58 35.21 -27.17
N ARG A 805 4.36 36.30 -27.20
CA ARG A 805 4.10 37.51 -26.41
C ARG A 805 2.76 38.15 -26.76
N LYS A 806 2.41 38.24 -28.05
CA LYS A 806 1.13 38.81 -28.50
C LYS A 806 -0.08 38.05 -27.95
N ILE A 807 0.03 36.74 -27.80
CA ILE A 807 -1.05 35.90 -27.24
C ILE A 807 -1.26 36.18 -25.76
N ILE A 808 -0.18 36.20 -24.97
CA ILE A 808 -0.26 36.48 -23.53
C ILE A 808 -0.73 37.91 -23.24
N GLU A 809 -0.34 38.87 -24.07
CA GLU A 809 -0.75 40.27 -23.93
C GLU A 809 -2.19 40.53 -24.41
N THR A 810 -2.88 39.51 -24.91
CA THR A 810 -4.30 39.62 -25.30
C THR A 810 -5.15 39.91 -24.05
N PRO A 811 -5.90 41.03 -24.00
CA PRO A 811 -6.65 41.43 -22.82
C PRO A 811 -7.74 40.40 -22.49
N GLY A 812 -7.75 39.93 -21.23
CA GLY A 812 -8.74 38.97 -20.72
C GLY A 812 -8.20 37.54 -20.49
N LEU A 813 -6.96 37.25 -20.86
CA LEU A 813 -6.32 35.95 -20.58
C LEU A 813 -5.91 35.84 -19.10
N ARG A 814 -6.31 34.76 -18.41
CA ARG A 814 -6.03 34.53 -16.98
C ARG A 814 -5.08 33.35 -16.78
N ALA A 815 -4.13 33.48 -15.84
CA ALA A 815 -3.15 32.45 -15.54
C ALA A 815 -3.82 31.12 -15.11
N ARG A 816 -3.35 30.01 -15.68
CA ARG A 816 -3.73 28.65 -15.29
C ARG A 816 -2.50 27.93 -14.71
N PRO A 817 -2.36 27.87 -13.37
CA PRO A 817 -1.16 27.34 -12.72
C PRO A 817 -0.80 25.92 -13.16
N THR A 818 -1.80 25.05 -13.35
CA THR A 818 -1.59 23.66 -13.77
C THR A 818 -0.95 23.55 -15.16
N ARG A 819 -1.27 24.47 -16.08
CA ARG A 819 -0.73 24.48 -17.44
C ARG A 819 0.67 25.08 -17.52
N LEU A 820 0.90 26.17 -16.79
CA LEU A 820 2.23 26.77 -16.65
C LEU A 820 3.19 25.78 -15.97
N GLN A 821 2.72 25.06 -14.94
CA GLN A 821 3.47 23.98 -14.30
C GLN A 821 3.80 22.85 -15.28
N TRP A 822 2.82 22.38 -16.07
CA TRP A 822 3.05 21.32 -17.05
C TRP A 822 4.15 21.68 -18.06
N PHE A 823 4.12 22.91 -18.60
CA PHE A 823 5.17 23.36 -19.54
C PHE A 823 6.51 23.55 -18.83
N ALA A 824 6.53 24.11 -17.61
CA ALA A 824 7.75 24.25 -16.81
C ALA A 824 8.40 22.89 -16.51
N GLU A 825 7.62 21.89 -16.11
CA GLU A 825 8.10 20.52 -15.88
C GLU A 825 8.61 19.88 -17.19
N LYS A 826 7.97 20.15 -18.33
CA LYS A 826 8.45 19.71 -19.65
C LYS A 826 9.81 20.35 -19.99
N CYS A 827 9.98 21.65 -19.75
CA CYS A 827 11.26 22.33 -19.97
C CYS A 827 12.35 21.85 -19.01
N ILE A 828 12.02 21.59 -17.75
CA ILE A 828 12.96 21.03 -16.76
C ILE A 828 13.43 19.64 -17.22
N ALA A 829 12.49 18.75 -17.56
CA ALA A 829 12.82 17.40 -18.03
C ALA A 829 13.64 17.39 -19.34
N ALA A 830 13.41 18.37 -20.23
CA ALA A 830 14.15 18.55 -21.47
C ALA A 830 15.42 19.41 -21.32
N GLN A 831 15.71 19.92 -20.12
CA GLN A 831 16.81 20.86 -19.82
C GLN A 831 16.84 22.13 -20.70
N GLN A 832 15.66 22.62 -21.10
CA GLN A 832 15.51 23.78 -21.98
C GLN A 832 15.41 25.09 -21.17
N MET A 833 16.54 25.81 -21.04
CA MET A 833 16.61 27.06 -20.25
C MET A 833 15.95 28.26 -20.93
N GLU A 834 16.21 28.46 -22.22
CA GLU A 834 15.78 29.64 -22.97
C GLU A 834 14.25 29.78 -23.10
N PRO A 835 13.47 28.70 -23.38
CA PRO A 835 12.01 28.79 -23.42
C PRO A 835 11.39 29.03 -22.04
N LEU A 836 12.00 28.47 -20.99
CA LEU A 836 11.53 28.65 -19.61
C LEU A 836 11.75 30.10 -19.16
N GLU A 837 12.93 30.68 -19.40
CA GLU A 837 13.20 32.08 -19.08
C GLU A 837 12.25 33.03 -19.81
N ASN A 838 12.08 32.85 -21.12
CA ASN A 838 11.15 33.67 -21.91
C ASN A 838 9.70 33.52 -21.42
N MET A 839 9.29 32.35 -20.94
CA MET A 839 7.99 32.17 -20.30
C MET A 839 7.88 32.94 -18.97
N VAL A 840 8.91 32.87 -18.12
CA VAL A 840 8.94 33.63 -16.85
C VAL A 840 8.87 35.13 -17.13
N ASP A 841 9.60 35.65 -18.12
CA ASP A 841 9.57 37.08 -18.45
C ASP A 841 8.22 37.52 -19.02
N MET A 842 7.61 36.73 -19.91
CA MET A 842 6.32 37.07 -20.53
C MET A 842 5.13 36.97 -19.58
N THR A 843 5.18 36.08 -18.59
CA THR A 843 4.10 35.90 -17.61
C THR A 843 3.97 37.05 -16.60
N PHE A 844 4.86 38.04 -16.64
CA PHE A 844 4.78 39.24 -15.79
C PHE A 844 3.47 40.02 -15.97
N LYS A 845 2.94 40.10 -17.21
CA LYS A 845 1.70 40.84 -17.52
C LYS A 845 0.41 40.02 -17.37
N LEU A 846 0.51 38.75 -17.00
CA LEU A 846 -0.64 37.84 -16.85
C LEU A 846 -1.33 38.02 -15.50
N PHE A 847 -2.64 38.21 -15.52
CA PHE A 847 -3.47 38.32 -14.32
C PHE A 847 -3.52 36.98 -13.56
N GLU A 848 -3.40 37.01 -12.22
CA GLU A 848 -3.42 35.84 -11.30
C GLU A 848 -2.22 34.85 -11.41
N CYS A 849 -1.08 35.23 -12.00
CA CYS A 849 0.12 34.39 -12.06
C CYS A 849 0.97 34.48 -10.77
N ASP A 850 1.32 33.34 -10.15
CA ASP A 850 2.24 33.32 -9.01
C ASP A 850 3.70 33.39 -9.48
N ARG A 851 4.31 34.56 -9.32
CA ARG A 851 5.68 34.83 -9.74
C ARG A 851 6.72 33.99 -8.99
N ASP A 852 6.51 33.69 -7.71
CA ASP A 852 7.46 32.87 -6.95
C ASP A 852 7.47 31.42 -7.46
N ASP A 853 6.33 30.87 -7.89
CA ASP A 853 6.30 29.55 -8.54
C ASP A 853 7.11 29.57 -9.86
N MET A 854 6.98 30.62 -10.66
CA MET A 854 7.72 30.77 -11.92
C MET A 854 9.24 30.84 -11.69
N TYR A 855 9.70 31.66 -10.74
CA TYR A 855 11.11 31.73 -10.39
C TYR A 855 11.62 30.46 -9.70
N HIS A 856 10.77 29.77 -8.92
CA HIS A 856 11.11 28.48 -8.34
C HIS A 856 11.38 27.41 -9.42
N TYR A 857 10.59 27.38 -10.50
CA TYR A 857 10.86 26.47 -11.62
C TYR A 857 12.16 26.81 -12.34
N LEU A 858 12.46 28.09 -12.54
CA LEU A 858 13.72 28.53 -13.15
C LEU A 858 14.92 28.16 -12.28
N LEU A 859 14.85 28.39 -10.97
CA LEU A 859 15.89 28.01 -10.02
C LEU A 859 16.07 26.49 -9.92
N ARG A 860 14.97 25.72 -10.05
CA ARG A 860 15.05 24.25 -10.08
C ARG A 860 15.78 23.77 -11.33
N LEU A 861 15.53 24.37 -12.48
CA LEU A 861 16.32 24.09 -13.68
C LEU A 861 17.78 24.49 -13.48
N CYS A 862 18.07 25.66 -12.90
CA CYS A 862 19.44 26.07 -12.56
C CYS A 862 20.15 25.08 -11.62
N LYS A 863 19.43 24.42 -10.71
CA LYS A 863 19.99 23.36 -9.86
C LYS A 863 20.32 22.09 -10.65
N GLU A 864 19.46 21.70 -11.60
CA GLU A 864 19.69 20.53 -12.45
C GLU A 864 20.80 20.74 -13.48
N THR A 865 20.97 21.97 -14.00
CA THR A 865 22.06 22.34 -14.92
C THR A 865 23.32 22.86 -14.23
N ASN A 866 23.26 23.10 -12.91
CA ASN A 866 24.29 23.72 -12.08
C ASN A 866 24.74 25.15 -12.53
N ASP A 867 23.82 25.91 -13.13
CA ASP A 867 24.06 27.29 -13.60
C ASP A 867 23.88 28.33 -12.47
N TRP A 868 24.89 28.51 -11.61
CA TRP A 868 24.82 29.45 -10.47
C TRP A 868 24.70 30.93 -10.89
N GLN A 869 25.34 31.34 -12.00
CA GLN A 869 25.28 32.72 -12.51
C GLN A 869 23.85 33.14 -12.86
N LYS A 870 23.06 32.20 -13.42
CA LYS A 870 21.66 32.46 -13.74
C LYS A 870 20.79 32.45 -12.49
N ALA A 871 21.12 31.64 -11.47
CA ALA A 871 20.43 31.70 -10.19
C ALA A 871 20.63 33.06 -9.49
N GLU A 872 21.84 33.64 -9.59
CA GLU A 872 22.12 34.99 -9.10
C GLU A 872 21.41 36.07 -9.93
N ALA A 873 21.42 35.97 -11.26
CA ALA A 873 20.64 36.88 -12.12
C ALA A 873 19.13 36.80 -11.82
N THR A 874 18.63 35.58 -11.53
CA THR A 874 17.24 35.35 -11.11
C THR A 874 16.95 36.04 -9.78
N TRP A 875 17.87 35.96 -8.82
CA TRP A 875 17.77 36.67 -7.54
C TRP A 875 17.72 38.18 -7.72
N MET A 876 18.59 38.75 -8.58
CA MET A 876 18.58 40.19 -8.88
C MET A 876 17.24 40.61 -9.52
N LYS A 877 16.74 39.86 -10.51
CA LYS A 877 15.42 40.10 -11.14
C LYS A 877 14.28 40.04 -10.10
N MET A 878 14.33 39.10 -9.16
CA MET A 878 13.30 38.99 -8.10
C MET A 878 13.29 40.21 -7.16
N GLN A 879 14.45 40.79 -6.88
CA GLN A 879 14.58 42.02 -6.09
C GLN A 879 14.07 43.25 -6.85
N GLU A 880 14.40 43.37 -8.14
CA GLU A 880 13.91 44.45 -9.01
C GLU A 880 12.37 44.44 -9.11
N GLU A 881 11.75 43.26 -9.13
CA GLU A 881 10.28 43.09 -9.13
C GLU A 881 9.63 43.26 -7.74
N ASN A 882 10.38 43.58 -6.67
CA ASN A 882 9.93 43.65 -5.28
C ASN A 882 9.19 42.39 -4.78
N LEU A 883 9.59 41.21 -5.26
CA LEU A 883 8.96 39.93 -4.89
C LEU A 883 9.61 39.33 -3.65
N ALA A 884 8.82 39.14 -2.59
CA ALA A 884 9.25 38.41 -1.40
C ALA A 884 9.22 36.88 -1.67
N PRO A 885 10.38 36.20 -1.80
CA PRO A 885 10.41 34.78 -2.17
C PRO A 885 9.97 33.90 -1.02
N ARG A 886 9.30 32.78 -1.33
CA ARG A 886 8.90 31.79 -0.32
C ARG A 886 10.13 31.10 0.27
N GLU A 887 10.03 30.61 1.50
CA GLU A 887 11.11 29.91 2.21
C GLU A 887 11.71 28.74 1.42
N ARG A 888 10.91 28.02 0.62
CA ARG A 888 11.40 26.93 -0.24
C ARG A 888 12.28 27.43 -1.39
N THR A 889 12.00 28.63 -1.91
CA THR A 889 12.70 29.27 -3.03
C THR A 889 14.01 29.86 -2.52
N LEU A 890 13.99 30.50 -1.34
CA LEU A 890 15.20 30.96 -0.64
C LEU A 890 16.13 29.80 -0.27
N ARG A 891 15.59 28.68 0.20
CA ARG A 891 16.37 27.46 0.47
C ARG A 891 16.99 26.88 -0.80
N LEU A 892 16.22 26.80 -1.88
CA LEU A 892 16.73 26.31 -3.17
C LEU A 892 17.84 27.20 -3.72
N LEU A 893 17.71 28.52 -3.61
CA LEU A 893 18.73 29.49 -4.01
C LEU A 893 19.98 29.40 -3.12
N ALA A 894 19.80 29.28 -1.80
CA ALA A 894 20.89 29.08 -0.86
C ALA A 894 21.66 27.77 -1.12
N ASP A 895 20.96 26.68 -1.45
CA ASP A 895 21.57 25.41 -1.86
C ASP A 895 22.45 25.58 -3.11
N ILE A 896 21.94 26.28 -4.14
CA ILE A 896 22.68 26.48 -5.40
C ILE A 896 23.94 27.33 -5.17
N LEU A 897 23.83 28.41 -4.38
CA LEU A 897 24.95 29.30 -4.07
C LEU A 897 25.98 28.63 -3.15
N LYS A 898 25.54 27.88 -2.13
CA LYS A 898 26.44 27.13 -1.22
C LYS A 898 27.18 26.00 -1.94
N ASN A 899 26.51 25.27 -2.82
CA ASN A 899 27.14 24.19 -3.59
C ASN A 899 28.19 24.69 -4.60
N ASN A 900 28.22 26.00 -4.89
CA ASN A 900 29.16 26.64 -5.80
C ASN A 900 30.07 27.66 -5.08
N ASP A 901 30.20 27.56 -3.75
CA ASP A 901 31.06 28.39 -2.89
C ASP A 901 30.84 29.91 -3.03
N LYS A 902 29.57 30.34 -3.19
CA LYS A 902 29.16 31.75 -3.24
C LYS A 902 28.51 32.20 -1.94
N GLU A 903 28.77 33.45 -1.53
CA GLU A 903 28.13 34.05 -0.36
C GLU A 903 26.61 34.17 -0.59
N VAL A 904 25.82 33.75 0.40
CA VAL A 904 24.36 33.84 0.34
C VAL A 904 23.96 35.25 0.81
N PRO A 905 23.36 36.09 -0.05
CA PRO A 905 23.12 37.52 0.25
C PRO A 905 21.91 37.78 1.16
N PHE A 906 21.34 36.74 1.77
CA PHE A 906 20.15 36.81 2.62
C PHE A 906 20.23 35.77 3.75
N GLU A 907 19.49 36.01 4.83
CA GLU A 907 19.36 35.04 5.92
C GLU A 907 18.58 33.80 5.44
N VAL A 908 19.20 32.62 5.55
CA VAL A 908 18.55 31.36 5.19
C VAL A 908 17.53 31.03 6.29
N PRO A 909 16.22 30.90 5.98
CA PRO A 909 15.22 30.56 6.99
C PRO A 909 15.57 29.25 7.70
N GLU A 910 15.71 29.30 9.01
CA GLU A 910 16.00 28.12 9.84
C GLU A 910 14.83 27.12 9.77
N VAL A 911 15.16 25.82 9.65
CA VAL A 911 14.19 24.77 9.89
C VAL A 911 13.84 24.84 11.37
N LYS A 912 12.63 25.32 11.71
CA LYS A 912 12.09 25.11 13.04
C LYS A 912 11.94 23.61 13.25
N GLU A 913 12.94 22.99 13.85
CA GLU A 913 12.70 21.78 14.65
C GLU A 913 11.56 22.14 15.62
N PRO A 914 10.51 21.29 15.74
CA PRO A 914 9.40 21.60 16.62
C PRO A 914 9.94 21.80 18.04
N THR A 915 9.84 23.03 18.52
CA THR A 915 10.34 23.51 19.79
C THR A 915 9.76 22.72 20.96
N GLN A 916 10.63 22.39 21.91
CA GLN A 916 10.36 21.72 23.18
C GLN A 916 9.09 22.26 23.87
N CYS A 917 8.11 21.40 24.11
CA CYS A 917 7.01 21.65 25.03
C CYS A 917 7.25 20.85 26.31
N SER A 918 7.63 21.56 27.37
CA SER A 918 7.77 21.03 28.72
C SER A 918 6.39 20.94 29.40
N MET A 919 5.70 19.81 29.23
CA MET A 919 4.73 19.25 30.18
C MET A 919 4.68 17.75 29.92
N GLY A 920 5.21 16.97 30.87
CA GLY A 920 5.48 15.54 30.74
C GLY A 920 4.25 14.72 30.38
N LEU A 921 4.24 14.19 29.16
CA LEU A 921 3.50 12.97 28.82
C LEU A 921 4.22 11.83 29.53
N VAL A 922 3.64 11.34 30.63
CA VAL A 922 4.07 10.07 31.23
C VAL A 922 3.65 8.99 30.25
N LEU A 923 4.59 8.58 29.41
CA LEU A 923 4.41 7.48 28.48
C LEU A 923 4.23 6.20 29.30
N GLY A 924 3.28 5.35 28.89
CA GLY A 924 3.14 4.02 29.48
C GLY A 924 4.37 3.14 29.19
N PRO A 925 4.49 1.97 29.84
CA PRO A 925 5.64 1.07 29.69
C PRO A 925 5.78 0.48 28.26
N ALA A 926 4.67 0.32 27.53
CA ALA A 926 4.66 -0.34 26.22
C ALA A 926 5.38 0.45 25.10
N PRO A 927 5.23 1.78 24.97
CA PRO A 927 6.07 2.60 24.09
C PRO A 927 7.56 2.45 24.36
N TYR A 928 7.98 2.50 25.63
CA TYR A 928 9.39 2.32 26.01
C TYR A 928 9.89 0.93 25.63
N ASP A 929 9.15 -0.13 25.95
CA ASP A 929 9.53 -1.51 25.61
C ASP A 929 9.60 -1.74 24.08
N THR A 930 8.70 -1.13 23.29
CA THR A 930 8.73 -1.21 21.82
C THR A 930 9.94 -0.47 21.24
N LEU A 931 10.25 0.71 21.79
CA LEU A 931 11.41 1.49 21.38
C LEU A 931 12.72 0.77 21.75
N ILE A 932 12.80 0.23 22.97
CA ILE A 932 13.94 -0.56 23.44
C ILE A 932 14.13 -1.80 22.56
N LYS A 933 13.06 -2.53 22.20
CA LYS A 933 13.15 -3.66 21.26
C LYS A 933 13.67 -3.23 19.89
N ALA A 934 13.19 -2.12 19.36
CA ALA A 934 13.65 -1.61 18.06
C ALA A 934 15.12 -1.17 18.10
N LEU A 935 15.55 -0.53 19.18
CA LEU A 935 16.95 -0.12 19.39
C LEU A 935 17.88 -1.31 19.61
N LEU A 936 17.46 -2.30 20.41
CA LEU A 936 18.20 -3.55 20.61
C LEU A 936 18.29 -4.39 19.34
N ALA A 937 17.24 -4.42 18.52
CA ALA A 937 17.24 -5.10 17.22
C ALA A 937 18.18 -4.41 16.20
N LYS A 938 18.33 -3.08 16.30
CA LYS A 938 19.30 -2.30 15.52
C LYS A 938 20.73 -2.33 16.09
N GLY A 939 20.91 -2.81 17.33
CA GLY A 939 22.21 -2.94 17.99
C GLY A 939 22.66 -1.72 18.81
N ASN A 940 21.79 -0.72 19.00
CA ASN A 940 22.06 0.48 19.80
C ASN A 940 21.70 0.22 21.27
N ILE A 941 22.62 -0.42 22.00
CA ILE A 941 22.41 -0.80 23.41
C ILE A 941 22.43 0.42 24.33
N GLU A 942 23.30 1.39 24.09
CA GLU A 942 23.43 2.59 24.93
C GLU A 942 22.14 3.43 24.91
N ASP A 943 21.61 3.70 23.72
CA ASP A 943 20.31 4.37 23.57
C ASP A 943 19.18 3.54 24.19
N ALA A 944 19.19 2.22 23.99
CA ALA A 944 18.21 1.33 24.59
C ALA A 944 18.27 1.34 26.13
N MET A 945 19.46 1.42 26.71
CA MET A 945 19.68 1.50 28.15
C MET A 945 19.36 2.88 28.70
N ALA A 946 19.64 3.96 27.97
CA ALA A 946 19.22 5.31 28.32
C ALA A 946 17.69 5.41 28.35
N VAL A 947 17.01 4.87 27.34
CA VAL A 947 15.55 4.79 27.27
C VAL A 947 15.00 3.90 28.39
N LYS A 948 15.67 2.78 28.71
CA LYS A 948 15.31 1.93 29.86
C LYS A 948 15.41 2.69 31.17
N ASN A 949 16.49 3.43 31.41
CA ASN A 949 16.71 4.20 32.63
C ASN A 949 15.65 5.29 32.79
N ILE A 950 15.36 6.02 31.70
CA ILE A 950 14.27 7.01 31.65
C ILE A 950 12.92 6.35 31.95
N ALA A 951 12.68 5.14 31.42
CA ALA A 951 11.45 4.40 31.68
C ALA A 951 11.33 3.95 33.15
N THR A 952 12.40 3.48 33.79
CA THR A 952 12.41 3.16 35.23
C THR A 952 12.26 4.39 36.12
N ASP A 953 12.82 5.54 35.72
CA ASP A 953 12.72 6.78 36.50
C ASP A 953 11.31 7.39 36.42
N GLN A 954 10.63 7.25 35.28
CA GLN A 954 9.30 7.82 35.05
C GLN A 954 8.14 6.88 35.37
N VAL A 955 8.35 5.56 35.36
CA VAL A 955 7.31 4.56 35.60
C VAL A 955 7.74 3.62 36.73
N PRO A 956 7.21 3.79 37.96
CA PRO A 956 7.46 2.83 39.04
C PRO A 956 6.89 1.47 38.65
N GLU A 957 7.67 0.40 38.85
CA GLU A 957 7.42 -0.99 38.41
C GLU A 957 7.67 -1.32 36.92
N PHE A 958 8.40 -0.49 36.18
CA PHE A 958 8.81 -0.83 34.81
C PHE A 958 9.76 -2.06 34.76
N SER A 959 9.26 -3.18 34.23
CA SER A 959 10.06 -4.36 33.90
C SER A 959 10.10 -4.60 32.40
N LEU A 960 11.28 -4.89 31.86
CA LEU A 960 11.43 -5.31 30.47
C LEU A 960 10.68 -6.62 30.21
N THR A 961 10.10 -6.74 29.02
CA THR A 961 9.45 -7.99 28.59
C THR A 961 10.49 -9.08 28.28
N ASP A 962 10.10 -10.35 28.39
CA ASP A 962 10.95 -11.53 28.13
C ASP A 962 11.69 -11.41 26.79
N ASN A 963 11.01 -10.95 25.73
CA ASN A 963 11.61 -10.77 24.41
C ASN A 963 12.65 -9.65 24.38
N ALA A 964 12.42 -8.54 25.10
CA ALA A 964 13.39 -7.46 25.19
C ALA A 964 14.61 -7.88 26.01
N ASN A 965 14.42 -8.59 27.13
CA ASN A 965 15.51 -9.13 27.94
C ASN A 965 16.32 -10.19 27.17
N ASN A 966 15.65 -11.08 26.42
CA ASN A 966 16.33 -12.05 25.55
C ASN A 966 17.17 -11.38 24.45
N LEU A 967 16.65 -10.32 23.83
CA LEU A 967 17.40 -9.52 22.84
C LEU A 967 18.54 -8.73 23.49
N LEU A 968 18.34 -8.23 24.71
CA LEU A 968 19.37 -7.52 25.48
C LEU A 968 20.53 -8.45 25.81
N ILE A 969 20.26 -9.67 26.29
CA ILE A 969 21.28 -10.70 26.55
C ILE A 969 22.07 -10.99 25.25
N ILE A 970 21.39 -11.21 24.13
CA ILE A 970 22.05 -11.51 22.85
C ILE A 970 22.91 -10.33 22.38
N SER A 971 22.43 -9.10 22.55
CA SER A 971 23.16 -7.89 22.16
C SER A 971 24.36 -7.61 23.08
N GLN A 972 24.23 -7.82 24.39
CA GLN A 972 25.33 -7.70 25.36
C GLN A 972 26.42 -8.75 25.11
N VAL A 973 26.02 -9.99 24.82
CA VAL A 973 26.95 -11.07 24.43
C VAL A 973 27.72 -10.70 23.16
N LYS A 974 27.08 -10.07 22.16
CA LYS A 974 27.75 -9.61 20.94
C LYS A 974 28.77 -8.49 21.20
N ARG A 975 28.60 -7.67 22.25
CA ARG A 975 29.53 -6.62 22.65
C ARG A 975 30.55 -7.08 23.71
N CYS A 976 30.66 -8.39 23.98
CA CYS A 976 31.56 -8.96 25.00
C CYS A 976 31.27 -8.48 26.44
N GLN A 977 30.02 -8.13 26.75
CA GLN A 977 29.59 -7.72 28.10
C GLN A 977 28.94 -8.89 28.85
N MET A 978 29.71 -9.96 29.09
CA MET A 978 29.16 -11.22 29.61
C MET A 978 28.63 -11.11 31.05
N LYS A 979 29.25 -10.27 31.88
CA LYS A 979 28.80 -10.04 33.27
C LYS A 979 27.42 -9.39 33.30
N ASP A 980 27.17 -8.43 32.43
CA ASP A 980 25.89 -7.72 32.35
C ASP A 980 24.81 -8.61 31.74
N ALA A 981 25.17 -9.44 30.77
CA ALA A 981 24.28 -10.44 30.18
C ALA A 981 23.86 -11.52 31.20
N LEU A 982 24.80 -11.98 32.03
CA LEU A 982 24.51 -12.93 33.12
C LEU A 982 23.70 -12.27 34.25
N GLY A 983 23.97 -11.00 34.56
CA GLY A 983 23.15 -10.20 35.47
C GLY A 983 21.71 -10.02 34.97
N THR A 984 21.55 -9.77 33.67
CA THR A 984 20.24 -9.66 33.02
C THR A 984 19.48 -10.99 33.07
N LEU A 985 20.16 -12.12 32.87
CA LEU A 985 19.57 -13.46 33.01
C LEU A 985 19.11 -13.72 34.46
N LYS A 986 19.94 -13.41 35.47
CA LYS A 986 19.57 -13.57 36.88
C LYS A 986 18.37 -12.70 37.25
N GLY A 987 18.36 -11.45 36.80
CA GLY A 987 17.24 -10.53 37.02
C GLY A 987 15.94 -11.03 36.36
N MET A 988 16.05 -11.63 35.17
CA MET A 988 14.92 -12.23 34.47
C MET A 988 14.36 -13.44 35.24
N LEU A 989 15.22 -14.29 35.81
CA LEU A 989 14.80 -15.44 36.62
C LEU A 989 14.21 -15.04 37.98
N GLN A 990 14.73 -13.98 38.61
CA GLN A 990 14.15 -13.44 39.85
C GLN A 990 12.75 -12.83 39.64
N ALA A 991 12.45 -12.42 38.41
CA ALA A 991 11.15 -11.88 38.02
C ALA A 991 10.19 -12.95 37.44
N ASP A 992 10.48 -14.25 37.60
CA ASP A 992 9.72 -15.38 37.05
C ASP A 992 9.52 -15.35 35.52
N GLN A 993 10.41 -14.68 34.78
CA GLN A 993 10.37 -14.58 33.31
C GLN A 993 11.14 -15.72 32.63
N VAL A 994 10.69 -16.15 31.45
CA VAL A 994 11.24 -17.35 30.79
C VAL A 994 12.32 -16.99 29.75
N PRO A 995 13.60 -17.37 29.97
CA PRO A 995 14.64 -17.18 28.96
C PRO A 995 14.41 -18.00 27.71
N SER A 996 14.78 -17.46 26.56
CA SER A 996 14.79 -18.20 25.30
C SER A 996 16.01 -19.12 25.21
N GLN A 997 15.83 -20.30 24.60
CA GLN A 997 16.92 -21.25 24.36
C GLN A 997 18.09 -20.63 23.59
N LEU A 998 17.79 -19.71 22.66
CA LEU A 998 18.79 -19.01 21.86
C LEU A 998 19.61 -18.03 22.70
N ALA A 999 18.99 -17.26 23.61
CA ALA A 999 19.71 -16.34 24.48
C ALA A 999 20.67 -17.08 25.42
N ILE A 1000 20.23 -18.18 26.04
CA ILE A 1000 21.07 -19.04 26.87
C ILE A 1000 22.21 -19.63 26.04
N THR A 1001 21.92 -20.15 24.85
CA THR A 1001 22.94 -20.73 23.95
C THR A 1001 24.02 -19.71 23.58
N ARG A 1002 23.63 -18.47 23.26
CA ARG A 1002 24.57 -17.42 22.92
C ARG A 1002 25.38 -16.96 24.12
N LEU A 1003 24.77 -16.83 25.30
CA LEU A 1003 25.46 -16.48 26.53
C LEU A 1003 26.52 -17.53 26.90
N VAL A 1004 26.15 -18.81 26.88
CA VAL A 1004 27.07 -19.92 27.18
C VAL A 1004 28.24 -19.97 26.19
N GLN A 1005 27.96 -19.78 24.89
CA GLN A 1005 29.01 -19.70 23.86
C GLN A 1005 29.91 -18.46 24.06
N GLY A 1006 29.34 -17.33 24.47
CA GLY A 1006 30.08 -16.11 24.79
C GLY A 1006 31.01 -16.29 26.00
N LEU A 1007 30.50 -16.85 27.10
CA LEU A 1007 31.29 -17.17 28.28
C LEU A 1007 32.41 -18.16 27.98
N ALA A 1008 32.17 -19.12 27.09
CA ALA A 1008 33.20 -20.07 26.64
C ALA A 1008 34.32 -19.38 25.87
N SER A 1009 33.99 -18.42 25.00
CA SER A 1009 34.99 -17.65 24.26
C SER A 1009 35.86 -16.75 25.15
N GLU A 1010 35.37 -16.35 26.32
CA GLU A 1010 36.11 -15.60 27.35
C GLU A 1010 36.80 -16.51 28.39
N GLY A 1011 36.65 -17.84 28.30
CA GLY A 1011 37.27 -18.78 29.24
C GLY A 1011 36.62 -18.87 30.63
N LYS A 1012 35.38 -18.39 30.80
CA LYS A 1012 34.72 -18.34 32.12
C LYS A 1012 33.96 -19.62 32.46
N THR A 1013 34.68 -20.63 32.93
CA THR A 1013 34.14 -21.98 33.22
C THR A 1013 33.10 -21.98 34.36
N GLN A 1014 33.36 -21.25 35.44
CA GLN A 1014 32.48 -21.16 36.61
C GLN A 1014 31.12 -20.52 36.26
N ASP A 1015 31.13 -19.47 35.45
CA ASP A 1015 29.91 -18.77 35.02
C ASP A 1015 29.03 -19.69 34.14
N ILE A 1016 29.63 -20.57 33.33
CA ILE A 1016 28.89 -21.55 32.52
C ILE A 1016 28.19 -22.59 33.42
N GLN A 1017 28.88 -23.09 34.45
CA GLN A 1017 28.31 -24.02 35.43
C GLN A 1017 27.19 -23.37 36.24
N GLU A 1018 27.33 -22.08 36.57
CA GLU A 1018 26.27 -21.32 37.24
C GLU A 1018 25.02 -21.19 36.35
N VAL A 1019 25.19 -20.86 35.06
CA VAL A 1019 24.07 -20.81 34.10
C VAL A 1019 23.42 -22.19 33.96
N GLU A 1020 24.21 -23.27 33.93
CA GLU A 1020 23.66 -24.64 33.89
C GLU A 1020 22.80 -24.96 35.13
N ALA A 1021 23.28 -24.63 36.33
CA ALA A 1021 22.54 -24.84 37.57
C ALA A 1021 21.24 -24.03 37.64
N LEU A 1022 21.27 -22.77 37.19
CA LEU A 1022 20.10 -21.88 37.13
C LEU A 1022 19.03 -22.41 36.16
N VAL A 1023 19.45 -22.95 35.02
CA VAL A 1023 18.56 -23.42 33.97
C VAL A 1023 18.02 -24.83 34.23
N LYS A 1024 18.78 -25.69 34.92
CA LYS A 1024 18.36 -27.08 35.25
C LYS A 1024 17.10 -27.15 36.12
N ASN A 1025 16.83 -26.10 36.90
CA ASN A 1025 15.63 -25.98 37.73
C ASN A 1025 14.39 -25.52 36.93
N LEU A 1026 14.55 -25.07 35.68
CA LEU A 1026 13.47 -24.63 34.81
C LEU A 1026 12.94 -25.81 33.98
N GLY A 1027 11.90 -26.47 34.46
CA GLY A 1027 11.32 -27.66 33.81
C GLY A 1027 10.75 -27.45 32.38
N SER A 1028 10.70 -26.21 31.88
CA SER A 1028 10.11 -25.84 30.59
C SER A 1028 11.09 -25.87 29.40
N ILE A 1029 12.41 -25.74 29.62
CA ILE A 1029 13.41 -25.63 28.55
C ILE A 1029 14.25 -26.91 28.47
N LYS A 1030 13.98 -27.75 27.47
CA LYS A 1030 14.80 -28.94 27.18
C LYS A 1030 16.09 -28.56 26.46
N LEU A 1031 17.09 -28.13 27.22
CA LEU A 1031 18.45 -27.91 26.72
C LEU A 1031 19.26 -29.21 26.77
N SER A 1032 20.09 -29.43 25.74
CA SER A 1032 21.01 -30.56 25.72
C SER A 1032 22.15 -30.33 26.72
N SER A 1033 22.45 -31.33 27.55
CA SER A 1033 23.62 -31.30 28.44
C SER A 1033 24.92 -31.10 27.64
N MET A 1034 24.99 -31.58 26.39
CA MET A 1034 26.15 -31.35 25.51
C MET A 1034 26.40 -29.89 25.17
N LEU A 1035 25.38 -29.01 25.26
CA LEU A 1035 25.62 -27.58 25.07
C LEU A 1035 26.57 -27.04 26.14
N PHE A 1036 26.33 -27.38 27.40
CA PHE A 1036 27.15 -26.91 28.52
C PHE A 1036 28.51 -27.62 28.52
N VAL A 1037 28.53 -28.95 28.41
CA VAL A 1037 29.76 -29.76 28.38
C VAL A 1037 30.72 -29.31 27.27
N ASN A 1038 30.24 -29.14 26.03
CA ASN A 1038 31.10 -28.72 24.92
C ASN A 1038 31.64 -27.29 25.11
N ASN A 1039 30.83 -26.37 25.65
CA ASN A 1039 31.26 -24.98 25.84
C ASN A 1039 32.17 -24.82 27.07
N THR A 1040 31.98 -25.61 28.14
CA THR A 1040 32.91 -25.66 29.28
C THR A 1040 34.27 -26.22 28.85
N ALA A 1041 34.30 -27.27 28.04
CA ALA A 1041 35.54 -27.79 27.47
C ALA A 1041 36.27 -26.72 26.63
N LEU A 1042 35.55 -25.98 25.78
CA LEU A 1042 36.13 -24.86 25.02
C LEU A 1042 36.66 -23.73 25.91
N ALA A 1043 36.01 -23.46 27.05
CA ALA A 1043 36.48 -22.48 28.01
C ALA A 1043 37.80 -22.90 28.68
N HIS A 1044 37.94 -24.16 29.06
CA HIS A 1044 39.21 -24.71 29.58
C HIS A 1044 40.33 -24.65 28.54
N ILE A 1045 40.03 -25.03 27.29
CA ILE A 1045 40.99 -24.93 26.17
C ILE A 1045 41.41 -23.47 25.93
N LYS A 1046 40.48 -22.52 26.07
CA LYS A 1046 40.79 -21.10 25.92
C LYS A 1046 41.70 -20.57 27.04
N ASN A 1047 41.61 -21.15 28.23
CA ASN A 1047 42.50 -20.86 29.37
C ASN A 1047 43.81 -21.66 29.33
N GLU A 1048 44.09 -22.37 28.24
CA GLU A 1048 45.26 -23.26 28.05
C GLU A 1048 45.28 -24.48 28.98
N ASP A 1049 44.20 -24.74 29.72
CA ASP A 1049 44.02 -25.89 30.61
C ASP A 1049 43.40 -27.06 29.85
N ASN A 1050 44.17 -27.58 28.90
CA ASN A 1050 43.72 -28.65 27.99
C ASN A 1050 43.48 -29.99 28.72
N ASP A 1051 44.14 -30.23 29.85
CA ASP A 1051 44.01 -31.50 30.59
C ASP A 1051 42.65 -31.59 31.29
N SER A 1052 42.20 -30.52 31.93
CA SER A 1052 40.85 -30.45 32.51
C SER A 1052 39.76 -30.52 31.44
N ALA A 1053 39.99 -29.94 30.26
CA ALA A 1053 39.06 -30.04 29.14
C ALA A 1053 38.90 -31.49 28.66
N VAL A 1054 40.02 -32.21 28.56
CA VAL A 1054 40.06 -33.63 28.20
C VAL A 1054 39.40 -34.48 29.26
N GLU A 1055 39.70 -34.28 30.54
CA GLU A 1055 39.11 -35.05 31.66
C GLU A 1055 37.58 -34.86 31.72
N LEU A 1056 37.09 -33.65 31.50
CA LEU A 1056 35.65 -33.35 31.46
C LEU A 1056 34.94 -34.05 30.30
N LEU A 1057 35.54 -34.05 29.10
CA LEU A 1057 34.98 -34.75 27.95
C LEU A 1057 35.07 -36.27 28.11
N GLU A 1058 36.20 -36.79 28.59
CA GLU A 1058 36.44 -38.20 28.80
C GLU A 1058 35.51 -38.79 29.87
N SER A 1059 35.40 -38.13 31.03
CA SER A 1059 34.47 -38.53 32.11
C SER A 1059 33.00 -38.56 31.65
N PHE A 1060 32.59 -37.63 30.78
CA PHE A 1060 31.24 -37.61 30.21
C PHE A 1060 30.94 -38.84 29.35
N TYR A 1061 31.90 -39.29 28.54
CA TYR A 1061 31.75 -40.49 27.71
C TYR A 1061 31.87 -41.79 28.52
N ILE A 1062 32.61 -41.79 29.62
CA ILE A 1062 32.75 -42.96 30.50
C ILE A 1062 31.50 -43.17 31.37
N GLN A 1063 30.91 -42.11 31.92
CA GLN A 1063 29.83 -42.23 32.92
C GLN A 1063 28.44 -42.54 32.35
N ASN A 1064 28.17 -42.24 31.07
CA ASN A 1064 26.82 -42.36 30.49
C ASN A 1064 26.81 -43.29 29.27
N THR A 1065 26.53 -44.57 29.48
CA THR A 1065 26.49 -45.62 28.43
C THR A 1065 25.44 -45.39 27.33
N ASP A 1066 24.39 -44.61 27.60
CA ASP A 1066 23.35 -44.25 26.60
C ASP A 1066 23.76 -43.10 25.64
N ASN A 1067 24.91 -42.44 25.87
CA ASN A 1067 25.32 -41.23 25.14
C ASN A 1067 26.11 -41.46 23.84
N GLN A 1068 26.09 -42.65 23.24
CA GLN A 1068 26.69 -42.89 21.92
C GLN A 1068 26.15 -41.96 20.80
N LYS A 1069 25.04 -41.24 21.06
CA LYS A 1069 24.45 -40.24 20.16
C LYS A 1069 25.04 -38.83 20.29
N SER A 1070 25.66 -38.50 21.42
CA SER A 1070 26.18 -37.16 21.76
C SER A 1070 27.45 -36.84 20.97
N SER A 1071 27.58 -35.61 20.48
CA SER A 1071 28.62 -35.21 19.52
C SER A 1071 29.53 -34.10 20.05
N ILE A 1072 30.86 -34.30 19.92
CA ILE A 1072 31.91 -33.33 20.28
C ILE A 1072 32.35 -32.51 19.04
N SER A 1073 31.74 -32.75 17.86
CA SER A 1073 32.12 -32.08 16.61
C SER A 1073 32.22 -30.55 16.70
N PHE A 1074 31.40 -29.92 17.55
CA PHE A 1074 31.47 -28.47 17.78
C PHE A 1074 32.80 -28.02 18.41
N VAL A 1075 33.33 -28.78 19.38
CA VAL A 1075 34.60 -28.46 20.05
C VAL A 1075 35.75 -28.64 19.08
N PHE A 1076 35.81 -29.78 18.40
CA PHE A 1076 36.85 -30.06 17.39
C PHE A 1076 36.89 -29.01 16.29
N ARG A 1077 35.73 -28.62 15.75
CA ARG A 1077 35.66 -27.57 14.73
C ARG A 1077 36.17 -26.24 15.24
N LYS A 1078 35.83 -25.86 16.48
CA LYS A 1078 36.30 -24.61 17.10
C LYS A 1078 37.80 -24.60 17.42
N VAL A 1079 38.36 -25.72 17.85
CA VAL A 1079 39.80 -25.88 18.10
C VAL A 1079 40.59 -25.80 16.79
N LEU A 1080 40.07 -26.43 15.73
CA LEU A 1080 40.65 -26.38 14.40
C LEU A 1080 40.53 -24.99 13.75
N ASP A 1081 39.38 -24.32 13.87
CA ASP A 1081 39.20 -22.94 13.41
C ASP A 1081 40.17 -21.96 14.13
N ALA A 1082 40.55 -22.29 15.38
CA ALA A 1082 41.50 -21.50 16.16
C ALA A 1082 42.97 -21.89 15.94
N ASN A 1083 43.27 -22.92 15.13
CA ASN A 1083 44.61 -23.49 14.92
C ASN A 1083 45.37 -23.79 16.23
N ASN A 1084 44.69 -24.29 17.26
CA ASN A 1084 45.33 -24.64 18.53
C ASN A 1084 45.81 -26.10 18.51
N ASP A 1085 46.98 -26.33 17.91
CA ASP A 1085 47.55 -27.67 17.72
C ASP A 1085 47.82 -28.39 19.05
N ALA A 1086 48.23 -27.66 20.10
CA ALA A 1086 48.48 -28.25 21.43
C ALA A 1086 47.22 -28.81 22.10
N ALA A 1087 46.06 -28.18 21.87
CA ALA A 1087 44.77 -28.70 22.34
C ALA A 1087 44.27 -29.86 21.47
N LEU A 1088 44.53 -29.77 20.16
CA LEU A 1088 44.17 -30.80 19.19
C LEU A 1088 44.93 -32.12 19.46
N ASP A 1089 46.22 -32.05 19.78
CA ASP A 1089 47.04 -33.22 20.12
C ASP A 1089 46.51 -33.93 21.38
N LYS A 1090 46.21 -33.17 22.44
CA LYS A 1090 45.66 -33.71 23.69
C LYS A 1090 44.26 -34.31 23.50
N LEU A 1091 43.41 -33.66 22.70
CA LEU A 1091 42.10 -34.21 22.35
C LEU A 1091 42.21 -35.44 21.45
N SER A 1092 43.20 -35.51 20.55
CA SER A 1092 43.46 -36.70 19.72
C SER A 1092 43.93 -37.86 20.58
N ALA A 1093 44.84 -37.63 21.53
CA ALA A 1093 45.25 -38.63 22.51
C ALA A 1093 44.10 -39.10 23.41
N MET A 1094 43.15 -38.23 23.76
CA MET A 1094 41.91 -38.61 24.46
C MET A 1094 41.05 -39.52 23.58
N VAL A 1095 40.87 -39.18 22.30
CA VAL A 1095 40.10 -39.98 21.34
C VAL A 1095 40.70 -41.38 21.20
N GLU A 1096 42.03 -41.48 21.09
CA GLU A 1096 42.74 -42.77 21.05
C GLU A 1096 42.51 -43.58 22.33
N ARG A 1097 42.63 -42.96 23.52
CA ARG A 1097 42.35 -43.63 24.80
C ARG A 1097 40.91 -44.09 24.91
N LEU A 1098 39.95 -43.28 24.49
CA LEU A 1098 38.52 -43.62 24.46
C LEU A 1098 38.22 -44.80 23.52
N CYS A 1099 38.90 -44.89 22.37
CA CYS A 1099 38.75 -46.01 21.45
C CYS A 1099 39.40 -47.28 21.99
N ASN A 1100 40.63 -47.18 22.48
CA ASN A 1100 41.43 -48.34 22.89
C ASN A 1100 40.98 -48.96 24.23
N HIS A 1101 40.62 -48.12 25.21
CA HIS A 1101 40.28 -48.60 26.56
C HIS A 1101 38.78 -48.71 26.82
N PHE A 1102 37.95 -47.90 26.14
CA PHE A 1102 36.52 -47.80 26.42
C PHE A 1102 35.61 -48.14 25.22
N ALA A 1103 36.17 -48.53 24.07
CA ALA A 1103 35.44 -48.86 22.84
C ALA A 1103 34.45 -47.75 22.39
N SER A 1104 34.75 -46.49 22.71
CA SER A 1104 33.90 -45.34 22.37
C SER A 1104 34.38 -44.69 21.07
N TYR A 1105 33.90 -45.21 19.95
CA TYR A 1105 34.33 -44.79 18.61
C TYR A 1105 33.66 -43.51 18.11
N ARG A 1106 32.71 -42.95 18.88
CA ARG A 1106 31.94 -41.78 18.44
C ARG A 1106 32.79 -40.51 18.36
N ALA A 1107 33.66 -40.29 19.33
CA ALA A 1107 34.58 -39.15 19.34
C ALA A 1107 35.60 -39.25 18.18
N ALA A 1108 36.08 -40.46 17.89
CA ALA A 1108 36.94 -40.72 16.73
C ALA A 1108 36.23 -40.47 15.40
N THR A 1109 34.98 -40.90 15.28
CA THR A 1109 34.19 -40.65 14.06
C THR A 1109 33.96 -39.15 13.85
N ASP A 1110 33.64 -38.41 14.92
CA ASP A 1110 33.43 -36.96 14.87
C ASP A 1110 34.72 -36.20 14.48
N LEU A 1111 35.89 -36.62 14.99
CA LEU A 1111 37.19 -36.04 14.64
C LEU A 1111 37.60 -36.38 13.19
N PHE A 1112 37.41 -37.63 12.78
CA PHE A 1112 37.67 -38.11 11.43
C PHE A 1112 36.89 -37.32 10.38
N LEU A 1113 35.59 -37.11 10.60
CA LEU A 1113 34.74 -36.33 9.71
C LEU A 1113 35.22 -34.87 9.61
N ILE A 1114 35.77 -34.32 10.69
CA ILE A 1114 36.24 -32.93 10.67
C ILE A 1114 37.60 -32.80 9.98
N TYR A 1115 38.52 -33.75 10.13
CA TYR A 1115 39.77 -33.76 9.34
C TYR A 1115 39.51 -33.92 7.85
N LEU A 1116 38.54 -34.75 7.47
CA LEU A 1116 38.05 -34.80 6.09
C LEU A 1116 37.39 -33.48 5.68
N ASP A 1117 36.70 -32.81 6.60
CA ASP A 1117 36.07 -31.52 6.31
C ASP A 1117 37.07 -30.41 6.00
N THR A 1118 38.18 -30.38 6.74
CA THR A 1118 39.25 -29.39 6.62
C THR A 1118 40.33 -29.75 5.60
N GLY A 1119 40.26 -30.94 4.99
CA GLY A 1119 41.19 -31.40 3.96
C GLY A 1119 42.52 -31.96 4.49
N ARG A 1120 42.62 -32.26 5.79
CA ARG A 1120 43.81 -32.86 6.43
C ARG A 1120 43.82 -34.39 6.24
N THR A 1121 44.06 -34.83 5.01
CA THR A 1121 43.91 -36.24 4.60
C THR A 1121 44.91 -37.20 5.23
N GLU A 1122 46.14 -36.77 5.50
CA GLU A 1122 47.17 -37.62 6.12
C GLU A 1122 46.89 -37.86 7.62
N GLU A 1123 46.42 -36.85 8.35
CA GLU A 1123 45.98 -36.99 9.76
C GLU A 1123 44.75 -37.91 9.85
N ALA A 1124 43.80 -37.78 8.92
CA ALA A 1124 42.65 -38.67 8.81
C ALA A 1124 43.07 -40.12 8.50
N LYS A 1125 44.10 -40.32 7.66
CA LYS A 1125 44.68 -41.63 7.33
C LYS A 1125 45.32 -42.29 8.54
N PHE A 1126 46.11 -41.53 9.30
CA PHE A 1126 46.75 -42.02 10.52
C PHE A 1126 45.71 -42.46 11.57
N LEU A 1127 44.66 -41.66 11.79
CA LEU A 1127 43.56 -42.00 12.71
C LEU A 1127 42.85 -43.29 12.28
N LEU A 1128 42.61 -43.49 10.98
CA LEU A 1128 42.05 -44.71 10.41
C LEU A 1128 42.94 -45.93 10.64
N GLN A 1129 44.26 -45.76 10.46
CA GLN A 1129 45.22 -46.84 10.66
C GLN A 1129 45.26 -47.27 12.14
N VAL A 1130 45.20 -46.32 13.08
CA VAL A 1130 45.12 -46.58 14.53
C VAL A 1130 43.83 -47.30 14.90
N LEU A 1131 42.69 -46.93 14.31
CA LEU A 1131 41.40 -47.59 14.50
C LEU A 1131 41.35 -49.00 13.89
N SER A 1132 41.98 -49.22 12.74
CA SER A 1132 42.01 -50.52 12.05
C SER A 1132 42.86 -51.58 12.76
N LEU A 1133 43.88 -51.14 13.50
CA LEU A 1133 44.73 -52.04 14.29
C LEU A 1133 44.04 -52.65 15.51
N THR A 1134 42.87 -52.13 15.93
CA THR A 1134 42.25 -52.50 17.22
C THR A 1134 40.98 -53.34 17.14
N ASN A 1135 40.27 -53.44 16.00
CA ASN A 1135 39.21 -54.45 15.81
C ASN A 1135 38.77 -54.61 14.35
N GLN A 1136 38.61 -55.86 13.92
CA GLN A 1136 38.17 -56.25 12.56
C GLN A 1136 36.67 -55.97 12.28
N ASP A 1137 35.84 -55.73 13.30
CA ASP A 1137 34.38 -55.53 13.15
C ASP A 1137 33.95 -54.08 12.88
N MET A 1138 34.89 -53.13 12.84
CA MET A 1138 34.60 -51.70 12.61
C MET A 1138 34.33 -51.35 11.14
N HIS A 1139 34.45 -52.32 10.23
CA HIS A 1139 34.57 -52.03 8.80
C HIS A 1139 33.27 -51.79 8.04
N GLU A 1140 32.09 -52.13 8.58
CA GLU A 1140 30.96 -52.34 7.65
C GLU A 1140 29.86 -51.26 7.73
N ASP A 1141 29.37 -50.85 8.90
CA ASP A 1141 28.06 -50.17 8.91
C ASP A 1141 28.01 -48.69 9.36
N SER A 1142 28.82 -48.24 10.32
CA SER A 1142 28.56 -46.95 11.01
C SER A 1142 29.14 -45.71 10.33
N VAL A 1143 30.39 -45.79 9.85
CA VAL A 1143 31.12 -44.66 9.26
C VAL A 1143 30.68 -44.45 7.80
N THR A 1144 30.50 -45.56 7.08
CA THR A 1144 29.99 -45.67 5.70
C THR A 1144 28.62 -45.02 5.56
N LEU A 1145 27.66 -45.34 6.44
CA LEU A 1145 26.30 -44.81 6.32
C LEU A 1145 26.21 -43.30 6.61
N ARG A 1146 27.01 -42.74 7.52
CA ARG A 1146 26.88 -41.31 7.90
C ARG A 1146 27.51 -40.35 6.90
N CYS A 1147 28.60 -40.74 6.23
CA CYS A 1147 29.20 -39.95 5.15
C CYS A 1147 28.30 -39.83 3.92
N ILE A 1148 27.43 -40.83 3.69
CA ILE A 1148 26.53 -40.92 2.53
C ILE A 1148 25.38 -39.91 2.61
N PHE A 1149 24.97 -39.43 3.79
CA PHE A 1149 23.77 -38.58 3.95
C PHE A 1149 24.02 -37.06 4.06
N LEU A 1150 25.26 -36.57 3.98
CA LEU A 1150 25.53 -35.13 4.02
C LEU A 1150 25.53 -34.52 2.61
N PRO A 1151 24.83 -33.39 2.37
CA PRO A 1151 24.65 -32.86 1.03
C PRO A 1151 25.91 -32.11 0.57
N VAL A 1152 26.50 -32.63 -0.51
CA VAL A 1152 27.56 -32.03 -1.35
C VAL A 1152 28.97 -32.15 -0.77
N GLN A 1153 29.77 -33.10 -1.28
CA GLN A 1153 31.24 -33.01 -1.45
C GLN A 1153 31.82 -34.25 -2.17
N ALA A 1154 31.79 -34.26 -3.51
CA ALA A 1154 32.37 -35.33 -4.34
C ALA A 1154 33.87 -35.56 -4.07
N ALA A 1155 34.63 -34.49 -3.79
CA ALA A 1155 36.06 -34.56 -3.52
C ALA A 1155 36.40 -35.35 -2.23
N LYS A 1156 35.55 -35.26 -1.20
CA LYS A 1156 35.76 -35.94 0.09
C LYS A 1156 35.49 -37.44 0.00
N ILE A 1157 34.47 -37.83 -0.75
CA ILE A 1157 34.15 -39.25 -0.99
C ILE A 1157 35.22 -39.89 -1.89
N LYS A 1158 35.80 -39.13 -2.82
CA LYS A 1158 36.94 -39.56 -3.64
C LYS A 1158 38.20 -39.78 -2.79
N ALA A 1159 38.53 -38.84 -1.89
CA ALA A 1159 39.63 -39.01 -0.94
C ALA A 1159 39.41 -40.23 -0.01
N LEU A 1160 38.18 -40.45 0.47
CA LEU A 1160 37.80 -41.64 1.26
C LEU A 1160 38.00 -42.95 0.48
N SER A 1161 37.66 -42.98 -0.82
CA SER A 1161 37.84 -44.16 -1.68
C SER A 1161 39.30 -44.50 -1.99
N GLU A 1162 40.19 -43.51 -1.96
CA GLU A 1162 41.64 -43.70 -2.11
C GLU A 1162 42.30 -44.16 -0.80
N LEU A 1163 41.71 -43.80 0.35
CA LEU A 1163 42.23 -44.09 1.69
C LEU A 1163 41.93 -45.52 2.17
N ILE A 1164 40.82 -46.13 1.74
CA ILE A 1164 40.41 -47.49 2.15
C ILE A 1164 40.08 -48.31 0.88
N PRO A 1165 41.02 -49.12 0.38
CA PRO A 1165 40.84 -49.86 -0.89
C PRO A 1165 39.88 -51.07 -0.79
N ASP A 1166 39.77 -51.67 0.39
CA ASP A 1166 39.03 -52.91 0.66
C ASP A 1166 37.65 -52.65 1.32
N PHE A 1167 36.90 -51.67 0.81
CA PHE A 1167 35.50 -51.52 1.21
C PHE A 1167 34.68 -52.74 0.76
N THR A 1168 33.86 -53.30 1.64
CA THR A 1168 32.97 -54.43 1.32
C THR A 1168 31.73 -53.99 0.54
N GLU A 1169 31.24 -52.76 0.74
CA GLU A 1169 30.09 -52.18 0.02
C GLU A 1169 30.47 -51.13 -1.04
N LYS A 1170 31.41 -51.46 -1.94
CA LYS A 1170 31.84 -50.56 -3.03
C LYS A 1170 30.67 -50.06 -3.88
N GLU A 1171 29.61 -50.85 -4.02
CA GLU A 1171 28.41 -50.52 -4.79
C GLU A 1171 27.70 -49.25 -4.29
N ASN A 1172 27.55 -49.09 -2.97
CA ASN A 1172 26.88 -47.93 -2.36
C ASN A 1172 27.71 -46.64 -2.48
N ILE A 1173 29.02 -46.75 -2.39
CA ILE A 1173 29.95 -45.61 -2.52
C ILE A 1173 29.99 -45.12 -3.96
N TYR A 1174 30.11 -46.04 -4.92
CA TYR A 1174 30.07 -45.68 -6.33
C TYR A 1174 28.70 -45.09 -6.72
N SER A 1175 27.59 -45.62 -6.17
CA SER A 1175 26.26 -45.04 -6.34
C SER A 1175 26.18 -43.59 -5.87
N HIS A 1176 26.78 -43.27 -4.72
CA HIS A 1176 26.80 -41.90 -4.20
C HIS A 1176 27.79 -40.99 -4.91
N LEU A 1177 28.95 -41.49 -5.31
CA LEU A 1177 29.90 -40.74 -6.13
C LEU A 1177 29.29 -40.37 -7.48
N VAL A 1178 28.61 -41.32 -8.12
CA VAL A 1178 27.83 -41.08 -9.34
C VAL A 1178 26.71 -40.07 -9.09
N LYS A 1179 26.03 -40.14 -7.95
CA LYS A 1179 25.01 -39.13 -7.57
C LYS A 1179 25.63 -37.74 -7.39
N CYS A 1180 26.80 -37.64 -6.78
CA CYS A 1180 27.51 -36.38 -6.61
C CYS A 1180 28.03 -35.85 -7.95
N CYS A 1181 28.64 -36.68 -8.79
CA CYS A 1181 28.99 -36.32 -10.18
C CYS A 1181 27.73 -35.94 -10.99
N GLY A 1182 26.58 -36.55 -10.68
CA GLY A 1182 25.25 -36.20 -11.20
C GLY A 1182 24.80 -34.80 -10.79
N LEU A 1183 24.95 -34.45 -9.51
CA LEU A 1183 24.60 -33.13 -8.99
C LEU A 1183 25.55 -32.04 -9.48
N ASP A 1184 26.84 -32.35 -9.57
CA ASP A 1184 27.91 -31.44 -10.02
C ASP A 1184 28.05 -31.39 -11.55
N LYS A 1185 27.32 -32.26 -12.27
CA LYS A 1185 27.33 -32.41 -13.74
C LYS A 1185 28.72 -32.75 -14.32
N ASP A 1186 29.58 -33.38 -13.52
CA ASP A 1186 30.93 -33.78 -13.92
C ASP A 1186 30.93 -35.15 -14.61
N PHE A 1187 30.60 -35.14 -15.90
CA PHE A 1187 30.53 -36.34 -16.73
C PHE A 1187 31.87 -37.06 -16.87
N ARG A 1188 33.01 -36.35 -16.98
CA ARG A 1188 34.32 -37.00 -17.16
C ARG A 1188 34.67 -37.86 -15.96
N SER A 1189 34.45 -37.33 -14.76
CA SER A 1189 34.65 -38.08 -13.52
C SER A 1189 33.65 -39.24 -13.40
N ALA A 1190 32.38 -39.05 -13.78
CA ALA A 1190 31.37 -40.12 -13.76
C ALA A 1190 31.67 -41.26 -14.75
N LYS A 1191 32.14 -40.93 -15.97
CA LYS A 1191 32.56 -41.90 -16.98
C LYS A 1191 33.77 -42.70 -16.50
N ALA A 1192 34.79 -42.03 -15.97
CA ALA A 1192 35.95 -42.70 -15.38
C ALA A 1192 35.56 -43.59 -14.19
N LEU A 1193 34.61 -43.14 -13.35
CA LEU A 1193 34.07 -43.94 -12.25
C LEU A 1193 33.34 -45.19 -12.77
N TYR A 1194 32.53 -45.06 -13.82
CA TYR A 1194 31.81 -46.19 -14.40
C TYR A 1194 32.73 -47.21 -15.09
N GLU A 1195 33.73 -46.74 -15.84
CA GLU A 1195 34.76 -47.60 -16.43
C GLU A 1195 35.53 -48.36 -15.34
N ARG A 1196 35.80 -47.70 -14.21
CA ARG A 1196 36.45 -48.32 -13.05
C ARG A 1196 35.55 -49.32 -12.34
N MET A 1197 34.25 -49.02 -12.18
CA MET A 1197 33.26 -49.98 -11.67
C MET A 1197 33.19 -51.24 -12.52
N GLN A 1198 33.23 -51.08 -13.86
CA GLN A 1198 33.24 -52.22 -14.78
C GLN A 1198 34.55 -53.02 -14.71
N ALA A 1199 35.70 -52.35 -14.61
CA ALA A 1199 36.99 -53.01 -14.45
C ALA A 1199 37.10 -53.80 -13.13
N GLU A 1200 36.50 -53.28 -12.05
CA GLU A 1200 36.44 -53.94 -10.74
C GLU A 1200 35.30 -54.97 -10.62
N GLY A 1201 34.47 -55.14 -11.66
CA GLY A 1201 33.38 -56.13 -11.70
C GLY A 1201 32.19 -55.80 -10.77
N VAL A 1202 32.09 -54.57 -10.28
CA VAL A 1202 31.01 -54.12 -9.38
C VAL A 1202 29.77 -53.80 -10.22
N LYS A 1203 28.69 -54.56 -10.01
CA LYS A 1203 27.41 -54.31 -10.70
C LYS A 1203 26.81 -53.02 -10.16
N ALA A 1204 26.39 -52.13 -11.06
CA ALA A 1204 25.69 -50.91 -10.67
C ALA A 1204 24.19 -51.20 -10.49
N ASP A 1205 23.62 -50.70 -9.39
CA ASP A 1205 22.19 -50.77 -9.12
C ASP A 1205 21.38 -49.93 -10.12
N GLU A 1206 20.10 -50.25 -10.29
CA GLU A 1206 19.24 -49.61 -11.30
C GLU A 1206 19.19 -48.09 -11.19
N LEU A 1207 19.30 -47.54 -9.98
CA LEU A 1207 19.28 -46.10 -9.72
C LEU A 1207 20.59 -45.43 -10.14
N THR A 1208 21.72 -46.11 -9.97
CA THR A 1208 23.04 -45.64 -10.41
C THR A 1208 23.21 -45.78 -11.91
N LEU A 1209 22.73 -46.88 -12.50
CA LEU A 1209 22.65 -47.03 -13.96
C LEU A 1209 21.75 -45.95 -14.57
N LYS A 1210 20.62 -45.60 -13.95
CA LYS A 1210 19.78 -44.49 -14.44
C LYS A 1210 20.45 -43.12 -14.30
N ARG A 1211 21.20 -42.87 -13.21
CA ARG A 1211 21.97 -41.62 -13.03
C ARG A 1211 23.17 -41.54 -13.96
N LEU A 1212 23.83 -42.66 -14.23
CA LEU A 1212 24.90 -42.74 -15.20
C LEU A 1212 24.38 -42.67 -16.61
N ALA A 1213 23.23 -43.27 -16.92
CA ALA A 1213 22.56 -43.08 -18.19
C ALA A 1213 22.26 -41.60 -18.35
N LEU A 1214 21.72 -40.98 -17.29
CA LEU A 1214 21.57 -39.53 -17.16
C LEU A 1214 22.87 -38.81 -17.53
N LEU A 1215 23.98 -39.10 -16.86
CA LEU A 1215 25.23 -38.41 -17.17
C LEU A 1215 25.80 -38.74 -18.57
N TYR A 1216 25.65 -39.99 -19.00
CA TYR A 1216 26.15 -40.55 -20.25
C TYR A 1216 25.42 -40.06 -21.44
N LYS A 1217 24.13 -39.83 -21.32
CA LYS A 1217 23.42 -39.01 -22.25
C LYS A 1217 23.19 -37.65 -21.59
N GLU A 1218 24.05 -37.03 -20.75
CA GLU A 1218 24.06 -35.56 -20.47
C GLU A 1218 25.23 -34.73 -21.08
N ALA A 1219 26.30 -35.38 -21.57
CA ALA A 1219 27.40 -34.74 -22.32
C ALA A 1219 27.79 -35.32 -23.74
N GLY A 1220 27.03 -35.14 -24.84
CA GLY A 1220 27.28 -35.77 -26.18
C GLY A 1220 27.28 -37.32 -26.44
N GLU A 1221 27.72 -38.17 -25.51
CA GLU A 1221 28.00 -39.62 -25.66
C GLU A 1221 26.78 -40.60 -25.62
N PRO A 1222 26.92 -41.81 -26.21
CA PRO A 1222 25.95 -42.90 -26.10
C PRO A 1222 26.06 -43.68 -24.78
N VAL A 1223 24.94 -44.14 -24.19
CA VAL A 1223 24.98 -44.99 -22.98
C VAL A 1223 25.49 -46.37 -23.34
N PRO A 1224 26.55 -46.86 -22.67
CA PRO A 1224 27.14 -48.15 -22.98
C PRO A 1224 26.40 -49.36 -22.37
N PHE A 1225 25.18 -49.17 -21.84
CA PHE A 1225 24.39 -50.21 -21.18
C PHE A 1225 22.89 -49.99 -21.41
N GLU A 1226 22.10 -51.08 -21.37
CA GLU A 1226 20.64 -51.00 -21.50
C GLU A 1226 20.02 -50.35 -20.26
N GLU A 1227 19.24 -49.28 -20.46
CA GLU A 1227 18.62 -48.59 -19.34
C GLU A 1227 17.44 -49.39 -18.78
N PRO A 1228 17.36 -49.60 -17.46
CA PRO A 1228 16.26 -50.32 -16.86
C PRO A 1228 14.90 -49.62 -17.16
N PRO A 1229 13.84 -50.38 -17.49
CA PRO A 1229 12.52 -49.84 -17.86
C PRO A 1229 11.91 -48.94 -16.76
N PHE A 1230 11.06 -47.98 -17.17
CA PHE A 1230 10.31 -47.12 -16.22
C PHE A 1230 9.15 -47.95 -15.66
N VAL A 1231 9.44 -48.79 -14.68
CA VAL A 1231 8.39 -49.37 -13.85
C VAL A 1231 8.27 -48.48 -12.64
N ILE A 1232 7.21 -47.64 -12.60
CA ILE A 1232 6.71 -47.12 -11.33
C ILE A 1232 6.15 -48.34 -10.60
N LYS A 1233 7.03 -49.08 -9.91
CA LYS A 1233 6.59 -49.93 -8.82
C LYS A 1233 6.12 -48.98 -7.74
N GLN A 1234 4.81 -48.82 -7.65
CA GLN A 1234 4.18 -48.49 -6.38
C GLN A 1234 4.58 -49.58 -5.39
N THR A 1235 5.60 -49.31 -4.58
CA THR A 1235 5.86 -50.05 -3.36
C THR A 1235 6.28 -49.07 -2.29
N LYS A 1236 5.31 -48.86 -1.38
CA LYS A 1236 5.31 -48.38 0.01
C LYS A 1236 6.48 -47.56 0.54
#